data_AF-A0A9Q1C4Q7-F1
#
_entry.id   AF-A0A9Q1C4Q7-F1
#
_cell.length_a   1.000
_cell.length_b   1.000
_cell.length_c   1.000
_cell.angle_alpha   90.00
_cell.angle_beta   90.00
_cell.angle_gamma   90.00
#
_symmetry.space_group_name_H-M   'P 1'
#
loop_
_entity.id
_entity.type
_entity.pdbx_description
1 polymer ?
#
loop_
_entity_poly.entity_id
_entity_poly.type
_entity_poly.pdbx_seq_one_letter_code
_entity_poly.pdbx_strand_id
1 'polypeptide(L)'
;MATSSRWKDIDDKFCLCSICLEKLKEPKLLPCLHRYCKDCLNSIIQGTNDVIKCPECRQETQIPTNGVDGFETDFYSKNLVEYVQIQQSLKSDEIRECYSCSKHLKVAAYCFKCNDFLCKDCHNFHVTNKIVKDHQKHTLSLEDIEAKNITIDKLASMRDAPRCHIHLEEIAKLYCETCSNLPICVACMHGEHKGHNLHEVKALAKLKRKQLTKRLKALEEINKDKNVIGTRQAKEELTFNVSIEKEKLIKMHHERDKKIMMQIQDTEGRRQQVEQEKQNTEKKIFDSLQTEMEHEIQVVKKKYEDIFRVKKLELTDTFKARESSLVKELAKLREQRKRFEKGKKELSESIEKQLNENVKIIEIMSQHFDNIKKRFETLNVMSTSILSSDNDWSAVQCIPDMCTAATNLIKDFKKDFPELTTLTHVTVNYKQYSFGRPSVMKISEVKKKINIIDPYRFVFGMTSSGDGNIVMSGCKSDKRASFIIVIDMNGRILKEKTVKTEMYCRVRYCKFLSEREVASVCTPKEIGLYDVRDGSYIKKNISDVINSWPKDRCVECIATDTVNNHILVGGYNSRDVYVFDDQMNFLRIMTLPEMIKWPLDITVSDDHLLVCDSGGGKCYETTMDGVENTLVRELMKPNVEGNSFIPRSVCSDKNGFVYVLWKCYTGYSYQCYLVQYNHDGSQVLTTRKMDGDTRVVTVVETSQGEKLLVATYNTQTVYLCDLMAED
;
A
#
# COMPACT_ATOMS: atom_id res chain seq x y z
N MET A 1 27.69 18.57 30.02
CA MET A 1 29.06 18.19 30.43
C MET A 1 29.23 16.74 30.01
N ALA A 2 30.08 16.45 29.03
CA ALA A 2 30.28 15.08 28.55
C ALA A 2 31.09 14.31 29.60
N THR A 3 30.53 13.22 30.12
CA THR A 3 31.25 12.30 31.02
C THR A 3 32.16 11.42 30.18
N SER A 4 33.47 11.50 30.41
CA SER A 4 34.47 10.59 29.80
C SER A 4 34.10 9.13 30.09
N SER A 5 34.03 8.30 29.04
CA SER A 5 33.65 6.89 29.14
C SER A 5 34.74 6.08 29.85
N ARG A 6 34.32 5.20 30.77
CA ARG A 6 35.24 4.33 31.52
C ARG A 6 35.57 3.09 30.69
N TRP A 7 36.77 2.56 30.88
CA TRP A 7 37.21 1.32 30.23
C TRP A 7 36.23 0.14 30.40
N LYS A 8 35.50 0.08 31.53
CA LYS A 8 34.49 -0.96 31.81
C LYS A 8 33.31 -0.95 30.85
N ASP A 9 33.08 0.14 30.12
CA ASP A 9 31.94 0.32 29.21
C ASP A 9 32.26 -0.12 27.76
N ILE A 10 33.50 -0.57 27.50
CA ILE A 10 33.94 -1.14 26.21
C ILE A 10 33.94 -2.67 26.33
N ASP A 11 33.17 -3.36 25.48
CA ASP A 11 33.19 -4.83 25.37
C ASP A 11 34.59 -5.30 24.90
N ASP A 12 35.15 -6.37 25.48
CA ASP A 12 36.44 -6.97 25.08
C ASP A 12 36.46 -7.27 23.56
N LYS A 13 35.29 -7.43 22.95
CA LYS A 13 35.07 -7.58 21.50
C LYS A 13 35.53 -6.38 20.65
N PHE A 14 35.62 -5.17 21.22
CA PHE A 14 36.04 -3.96 20.50
C PHE A 14 37.50 -4.01 20.02
N CYS A 15 38.31 -4.89 20.61
CA CYS A 15 39.72 -5.12 20.29
C CYS A 15 39.97 -6.41 19.49
N LEU A 16 38.91 -7.13 19.10
CA LEU A 16 38.99 -8.38 18.35
C LEU A 16 38.72 -8.14 16.86
N CYS A 17 39.44 -8.86 16.01
CA CYS A 17 39.17 -8.94 14.59
C CYS A 17 38.03 -9.93 14.35
N SER A 18 36.96 -9.55 13.66
CA SER A 18 35.83 -10.46 13.43
C SER A 18 36.12 -11.56 12.39
N ILE A 19 37.29 -11.54 11.75
CA ILE A 19 37.71 -12.54 10.75
C ILE A 19 38.50 -13.66 11.42
N CYS A 20 39.61 -13.33 12.09
CA CYS A 20 40.41 -14.33 12.80
C CYS A 20 39.94 -14.60 14.23
N LEU A 21 39.04 -13.76 14.77
CA LEU A 21 38.57 -13.79 16.15
C LEU A 21 39.67 -13.59 17.20
N GLU A 22 40.89 -13.22 16.76
CA GLU A 22 42.01 -12.83 17.61
C GLU A 22 42.05 -11.32 17.83
N LYS A 23 42.95 -10.86 18.71
CA LYS A 23 43.23 -9.44 18.90
C LYS A 23 43.73 -8.80 17.61
N LEU A 24 43.33 -7.56 17.37
CA LEU A 24 43.73 -6.78 16.21
C LEU A 24 45.26 -6.63 16.12
N LYS A 25 45.85 -7.18 15.06
CA LYS A 25 47.26 -7.01 14.67
C LYS A 25 47.31 -6.05 13.48
N GLU A 26 47.95 -4.89 13.66
CA GLU A 26 47.94 -3.79 12.69
C GLU A 26 46.51 -3.48 12.17
N PRO A 27 45.61 -2.97 13.04
CA PRO A 27 44.21 -2.75 12.67
C PRO A 27 44.08 -1.75 11.53
N LYS A 28 43.39 -2.17 10.48
CA LYS A 28 42.97 -1.35 9.35
C LYS A 28 41.48 -1.01 9.48
N LEU A 29 41.14 0.25 9.22
CA LEU A 29 39.76 0.75 9.31
C LEU A 29 39.12 0.80 7.93
N LEU A 30 37.94 0.19 7.77
CA LEU A 30 37.11 0.43 6.59
C LEU A 30 36.29 1.72 6.75
N PRO A 31 35.82 2.37 5.67
CA PRO A 31 34.96 3.55 5.72
C PRO A 31 33.62 3.35 6.45
N CYS A 32 33.23 2.10 6.71
CA CYS A 32 32.09 1.72 7.56
C CYS A 32 32.42 1.69 9.06
N LEU A 33 33.68 2.00 9.44
CA LEU A 33 34.28 2.01 10.78
C LEU A 33 34.50 0.63 11.43
N HIS A 34 34.32 -0.47 10.69
CA HIS A 34 34.72 -1.79 11.16
C HIS A 34 36.24 -1.98 11.00
N ARG A 35 36.83 -2.75 11.93
CA ARG A 35 38.28 -2.94 12.06
C ARG A 35 38.67 -4.38 11.84
N TYR A 36 39.78 -4.57 11.15
CA TYR A 36 40.31 -5.89 10.84
C TYR A 36 41.83 -5.87 10.88
N CYS A 37 42.47 -7.02 11.14
CA CYS A 37 43.92 -7.12 10.98
C CYS A 37 44.31 -6.87 9.51
N LYS A 38 45.45 -6.20 9.28
CA LYS A 38 46.00 -6.00 7.94
C LYS A 38 46.04 -7.30 7.13
N ASP A 39 46.54 -8.38 7.74
CA ASP A 39 46.64 -9.68 7.08
C ASP A 39 45.26 -10.28 6.76
N CYS A 40 44.29 -10.13 7.67
CA CYS A 40 42.92 -10.62 7.45
C CYS A 40 42.23 -9.88 6.28
N LEU A 41 42.44 -8.57 6.15
CA LEU A 41 41.93 -7.83 4.99
C LEU A 41 42.65 -8.22 3.70
N ASN A 42 43.98 -8.42 3.77
CA ASN A 42 44.76 -8.87 2.62
C ASN A 42 44.23 -10.19 2.07
N SER A 43 43.91 -11.16 2.95
CA SER A 43 43.33 -12.44 2.56
C SER A 43 41.96 -12.31 1.89
N ILE A 44 41.12 -11.35 2.28
CA ILE A 44 39.81 -11.11 1.65
C ILE A 44 39.97 -10.42 0.30
N ILE A 45 40.88 -9.45 0.20
CA ILE A 45 41.07 -8.63 -1.00
C ILE A 45 41.71 -9.40 -2.15
N GLN A 46 42.57 -10.39 -1.86
CA GLN A 46 43.17 -11.26 -2.86
C GLN A 46 42.15 -12.07 -3.70
N GLY A 47 40.87 -12.12 -3.29
CA GLY A 47 39.79 -12.81 -4.01
C GLY A 47 38.72 -11.92 -4.66
N THR A 48 38.88 -10.58 -4.68
CA THR A 48 37.83 -9.64 -5.13
C THR A 48 38.31 -8.63 -6.18
N ASN A 49 37.46 -8.27 -7.15
CA ASN A 49 37.75 -7.23 -8.14
C ASN A 49 37.30 -5.85 -7.62
N ASP A 50 38.28 -4.95 -7.39
CA ASP A 50 38.19 -3.51 -7.07
C ASP A 50 37.32 -3.07 -5.86
N VAL A 51 36.43 -3.92 -5.35
CA VAL A 51 35.47 -3.62 -4.28
C VAL A 51 35.47 -4.70 -3.22
N ILE A 52 35.56 -4.31 -1.95
CA ILE A 52 35.41 -5.19 -0.79
C ILE A 52 34.06 -4.98 -0.10
N LYS A 53 33.40 -6.07 0.27
CA LYS A 53 32.23 -6.06 1.16
C LYS A 53 32.69 -6.28 2.59
N CYS A 54 32.35 -5.36 3.49
CA CYS A 54 32.65 -5.51 4.90
C CYS A 54 32.00 -6.81 5.46
N PRO A 55 32.76 -7.71 6.11
CA PRO A 55 32.22 -8.95 6.68
C PRO A 55 31.09 -8.77 7.69
N GLU A 56 31.07 -7.64 8.41
CA GLU A 56 30.10 -7.38 9.47
C GLU A 56 28.84 -6.68 8.97
N CYS A 57 28.98 -5.61 8.17
CA CYS A 57 27.84 -4.79 7.73
C CYS A 57 27.50 -4.94 6.24
N ARG A 58 28.27 -5.72 5.48
CA ARG A 58 28.15 -5.93 4.02
C ARG A 58 28.26 -4.67 3.17
N GLN A 59 28.62 -3.53 3.76
CA GLN A 59 28.83 -2.29 3.03
C GLN A 59 29.99 -2.45 2.03
N GLU A 60 29.73 -2.08 0.78
CA GLU A 60 30.72 -2.10 -0.30
C GLU A 60 31.65 -0.89 -0.18
N THR A 61 32.94 -1.12 -0.37
CA THR A 61 34.00 -0.12 -0.30
C THR A 61 34.99 -0.34 -1.44
N GLN A 62 35.39 0.74 -2.10
CA GLN A 62 36.43 0.70 -3.12
C GLN A 62 37.79 0.41 -2.49
N ILE A 63 38.55 -0.51 -3.08
CA ILE A 63 39.89 -0.85 -2.61
C ILE A 63 40.86 0.27 -3.07
N PRO A 64 41.64 0.87 -2.17
CA PRO A 64 42.63 1.89 -2.55
C PRO A 64 43.67 1.36 -3.54
N THR A 65 44.27 2.26 -4.33
CA THR A 65 45.31 1.91 -5.33
C THR A 65 46.54 1.24 -4.72
N ASN A 66 46.81 1.47 -3.43
CA ASN A 66 47.90 0.83 -2.68
C ASN A 66 47.44 -0.43 -1.92
N GLY A 67 46.31 -1.04 -2.32
CA GLY A 67 45.73 -2.21 -1.68
C GLY A 67 45.34 -1.93 -0.22
N VAL A 68 45.55 -2.91 0.66
CA VAL A 68 45.22 -2.79 2.09
C VAL A 68 45.99 -1.68 2.79
N ASP A 69 47.19 -1.36 2.30
CA ASP A 69 48.00 -0.30 2.89
C ASP A 69 47.45 1.10 2.63
N GLY A 70 46.54 1.25 1.66
CA GLY A 70 45.80 2.49 1.46
C GLY A 70 44.62 2.69 2.43
N PHE A 71 44.22 1.66 3.21
CA PHE A 71 43.31 1.86 4.33
C PHE A 71 44.07 2.40 5.55
N GLU A 72 43.46 3.35 6.26
CA GLU A 72 44.08 3.98 7.42
C GLU A 72 44.27 2.98 8.56
N THR A 73 45.41 3.10 9.25
CA THR A 73 45.73 2.30 10.43
C THR A 73 45.13 2.97 11.66
N ASP A 74 44.31 2.24 12.42
CA ASP A 74 43.67 2.75 13.63
C ASP A 74 44.67 2.77 14.81
N PHE A 75 45.43 3.87 14.90
CA PHE A 75 46.42 4.08 15.97
C PHE A 75 45.77 4.19 17.36
N TYR A 76 44.48 4.52 17.46
CA TYR A 76 43.75 4.60 18.73
C TYR A 76 43.49 3.19 19.29
N SER A 77 43.18 2.22 18.44
CA SER A 77 42.99 0.82 18.83
C SER A 77 44.28 0.12 19.30
N LYS A 78 45.47 0.55 18.85
CA LYS A 78 46.76 -0.09 19.24
C LYS A 78 47.02 -0.02 20.75
N ASN A 79 46.77 1.14 21.38
CA ASN A 79 46.98 1.33 22.83
C ASN A 79 45.92 0.60 23.66
N LEU A 80 44.69 0.49 23.14
CA LEU A 80 43.63 -0.28 23.78
C LEU A 80 43.97 -1.77 23.74
N VAL A 81 44.49 -2.27 22.62
CA VAL A 81 44.99 -3.65 22.49
C VAL A 81 46.17 -3.92 23.42
N GLU A 82 47.13 -2.98 23.53
CA GLU A 82 48.29 -3.08 24.44
C GLU A 82 47.86 -3.06 25.91
N TYR A 83 46.94 -2.18 26.29
CA TYR A 83 46.36 -2.16 27.64
C TYR A 83 45.58 -3.45 27.98
N VAL A 84 44.78 -3.98 27.04
CA VAL A 84 44.11 -5.30 27.17
C VAL A 84 45.14 -6.42 27.35
N GLN A 85 46.24 -6.38 26.59
CA GLN A 85 47.34 -7.34 26.71
C GLN A 85 47.97 -7.28 28.10
N ILE A 86 48.28 -6.08 28.59
CA ILE A 86 48.83 -5.90 29.94
C ILE A 86 47.84 -6.45 30.99
N GLN A 87 46.55 -6.13 30.90
CA GLN A 87 45.51 -6.63 31.82
C GLN A 87 45.38 -8.15 31.82
N GLN A 88 45.33 -8.79 30.65
CA GLN A 88 45.23 -10.25 30.57
C GLN A 88 46.49 -10.93 31.07
N SER A 89 47.64 -10.33 30.76
CA SER A 89 48.91 -10.84 31.24
C SER A 89 48.97 -10.75 32.78
N LEU A 90 48.41 -9.73 33.42
CA LEU A 90 48.31 -9.64 34.89
C LEU A 90 47.36 -10.66 35.53
N LYS A 91 46.52 -11.34 34.73
CA LYS A 91 45.65 -12.43 35.20
C LYS A 91 46.30 -13.81 35.11
N SER A 92 47.46 -13.96 34.46
CA SER A 92 48.21 -15.22 34.50
C SER A 92 49.00 -15.32 35.81
N ASP A 93 49.12 -16.52 36.39
CA ASP A 93 49.90 -16.81 37.61
C ASP A 93 51.43 -16.70 37.39
N GLU A 94 51.88 -16.07 36.30
CA GLU A 94 53.30 -15.89 36.00
C GLU A 94 53.90 -14.75 36.86
N ILE A 95 54.97 -15.08 37.60
CA ILE A 95 55.74 -14.11 38.39
C ILE A 95 56.43 -13.14 37.42
N ARG A 96 56.07 -11.85 37.51
CA ARG A 96 56.67 -10.79 36.70
C ARG A 96 57.74 -10.06 37.49
N GLU A 97 58.84 -9.80 36.81
CA GLU A 97 60.01 -9.14 37.38
C GLU A 97 60.18 -7.75 36.77
N CYS A 98 60.66 -6.80 37.57
CA CYS A 98 61.00 -5.48 37.09
C CYS A 98 62.20 -5.52 36.13
N TYR A 99 62.00 -5.05 34.91
CA TYR A 99 63.02 -5.05 33.85
C TYR A 99 64.14 -4.03 34.11
N SER A 100 63.78 -2.89 34.72
CA SER A 100 64.73 -1.78 34.94
C SER A 100 65.60 -1.93 36.19
N CYS A 101 65.50 -3.03 36.95
CA CYS A 101 66.31 -3.24 38.14
C CYS A 101 67.07 -4.57 38.07
N SER A 102 68.32 -4.57 38.55
CA SER A 102 69.15 -5.79 38.61
C SER A 102 68.65 -6.83 39.61
N LYS A 103 67.60 -6.51 40.38
CA LYS A 103 67.05 -7.35 41.46
C LYS A 103 65.74 -8.05 41.08
N HIS A 104 65.23 -7.83 39.86
CA HIS A 104 64.07 -8.55 39.33
C HIS A 104 62.85 -8.57 40.29
N LEU A 105 62.65 -7.46 41.01
CA LEU A 105 61.66 -7.38 42.09
C LEU A 105 60.22 -7.39 41.57
N LYS A 106 59.28 -7.76 42.45
CA LYS A 106 57.84 -7.77 42.17
C LYS A 106 57.40 -6.43 41.57
N VAL A 107 56.67 -6.54 40.47
CA VAL A 107 56.13 -5.42 39.71
C VAL A 107 55.08 -4.64 40.52
N ALA A 108 55.05 -3.33 40.36
CA ALA A 108 54.15 -2.38 41.01
C ALA A 108 53.55 -1.36 40.01
N ALA A 109 54.16 -1.18 38.84
CA ALA A 109 53.70 -0.28 37.79
C ALA A 109 54.15 -0.76 36.40
N TYR A 110 53.63 -0.11 35.37
CA TYR A 110 54.05 -0.30 33.98
C TYR A 110 54.23 1.07 33.30
N CYS A 111 55.31 1.21 32.52
CA CYS A 111 55.62 2.45 31.80
C CYS A 111 55.47 2.23 30.29
N PHE A 112 54.52 2.93 29.67
CA PHE A 112 54.23 2.86 28.23
C PHE A 112 55.34 3.45 27.36
N LYS A 113 56.22 4.27 27.95
CA LYS A 113 57.37 4.83 27.25
C LYS A 113 58.58 3.89 27.24
N CYS A 114 58.73 3.09 28.29
CA CYS A 114 59.74 2.04 28.37
C CYS A 114 59.27 0.72 27.76
N ASN A 115 57.94 0.53 27.63
CA ASN A 115 57.30 -0.74 27.30
C ASN A 115 57.63 -1.86 28.32
N ASP A 116 57.80 -1.50 29.60
CA ASP A 116 58.34 -2.39 30.63
C ASP A 116 57.61 -2.29 31.97
N PHE A 117 57.67 -3.39 32.73
CA PHE A 117 57.20 -3.44 34.11
C PHE A 117 58.24 -2.89 35.10
N LEU A 118 57.75 -2.15 36.09
CA LEU A 118 58.54 -1.48 37.10
C LEU A 118 58.18 -2.00 38.49
N CYS A 119 59.17 -2.25 39.34
CA CYS A 119 58.96 -2.47 40.78
C CYS A 119 58.64 -1.15 41.48
N LYS A 120 58.28 -1.21 42.77
CA LYS A 120 57.94 -0.03 43.58
C LYS A 120 59.03 1.06 43.55
N ASP A 121 60.30 0.65 43.61
CA ASP A 121 61.43 1.58 43.61
C ASP A 121 61.62 2.23 42.23
N CYS A 122 61.55 1.45 41.15
CA CYS A 122 61.65 1.96 39.77
C CYS A 122 60.45 2.84 39.39
N HIS A 123 59.26 2.54 39.90
CA HIS A 123 58.08 3.38 39.77
C HIS A 123 58.29 4.73 40.46
N ASN A 124 58.73 4.73 41.72
CA ASN A 124 59.01 5.96 42.45
C ASN A 124 60.08 6.81 41.73
N PHE A 125 61.11 6.19 41.16
CA PHE A 125 62.11 6.87 40.35
C PHE A 125 61.49 7.53 39.10
N HIS A 126 60.60 6.83 38.40
CA HIS A 126 59.87 7.36 37.23
C HIS A 126 58.94 8.54 37.57
N VAL A 127 58.39 8.56 38.78
CA VAL A 127 57.43 9.59 39.21
C VAL A 127 58.11 10.81 39.86
N THR A 128 59.24 10.62 40.53
CA THR A 128 59.88 11.68 41.35
C THR A 128 61.13 12.29 40.73
N ASN A 129 61.83 11.58 39.84
CA ASN A 129 63.11 12.04 39.32
C ASN A 129 62.94 13.00 38.14
N LYS A 130 63.63 14.15 38.20
CA LYS A 130 63.61 15.19 37.18
C LYS A 130 64.17 14.74 35.82
N ILE A 131 65.05 13.73 35.77
CA ILE A 131 65.68 13.22 34.54
C ILE A 131 64.64 12.48 33.67
N VAL A 132 63.76 11.69 34.29
CA VAL A 132 62.72 10.89 33.62
C VAL A 132 61.33 11.52 33.79
N LYS A 133 61.26 12.84 34.01
CA LYS A 133 59.99 13.58 34.19
C LYS A 133 59.01 13.35 33.04
N ASP A 134 59.53 13.12 31.84
CA ASP A 134 58.71 12.84 30.67
C ASP A 134 58.05 11.46 30.72
N HIS A 135 58.57 10.51 31.51
CA HIS A 135 57.98 9.17 31.69
C HIS A 135 56.87 9.18 32.75
N GLN A 136 56.84 10.16 33.65
CA GLN A 136 55.83 10.28 34.72
C GLN A 136 54.40 10.29 34.17
N LYS A 137 54.19 10.99 33.04
CA LYS A 137 52.90 11.07 32.35
C LYS A 137 52.56 9.83 31.51
N HIS A 138 53.46 8.85 31.44
CA HIS A 138 53.37 7.60 30.68
C HIS A 138 53.44 6.35 31.56
N THR A 139 53.36 6.51 32.89
CA THR A 139 53.49 5.41 33.85
C THR A 139 52.20 5.20 34.62
N LEU A 140 51.73 3.95 34.70
CA LEU A 140 50.51 3.57 35.42
C LEU A 140 50.84 2.55 36.51
N SER A 141 50.23 2.71 37.68
CA SER A 141 50.34 1.73 38.77
C SER A 141 49.54 0.47 38.45
N LEU A 142 49.94 -0.68 39.01
CA LEU A 142 49.19 -1.92 38.84
C LEU A 142 47.79 -1.85 39.46
N GLU A 143 47.64 -1.14 40.59
CA GLU A 143 46.35 -0.91 41.23
C GLU A 143 45.36 -0.20 40.27
N ASP A 144 45.83 0.79 39.51
CA ASP A 144 45.02 1.49 38.51
C ASP A 144 44.64 0.58 37.32
N ILE A 145 45.55 -0.30 36.90
CA ILE A 145 45.36 -1.23 35.78
C ILE A 145 44.35 -2.34 36.15
N GLU A 146 44.46 -2.90 37.37
CA GLU A 146 43.58 -3.95 37.90
C GLU A 146 42.18 -3.42 38.24
N ALA A 147 42.08 -2.22 38.81
CA ALA A 147 40.80 -1.60 39.16
C ALA A 147 39.93 -1.23 37.95
N LYS A 148 40.50 -1.27 36.72
CA LYS A 148 39.83 -0.87 35.47
C LYS A 148 39.21 0.53 35.54
N ASN A 149 39.76 1.42 36.38
CA ASN A 149 39.23 2.75 36.67
C ASN A 149 40.00 3.84 35.90
N ILE A 150 40.44 3.52 34.69
CA ILE A 150 41.13 4.46 33.79
C ILE A 150 40.15 4.89 32.69
N THR A 151 40.13 6.19 32.41
CA THR A 151 39.41 6.75 31.27
C THR A 151 40.20 6.54 30.00
N ILE A 152 39.49 6.38 28.88
CA ILE A 152 40.13 6.14 27.58
C ILE A 152 41.02 7.34 27.18
N ASP A 153 40.63 8.55 27.56
CA ASP A 153 41.37 9.78 27.28
C ASP A 153 42.74 9.80 27.96
N LYS A 154 42.83 9.22 29.18
CA LYS A 154 44.09 9.10 29.92
C LYS A 154 45.03 8.10 29.24
N LEU A 155 44.52 6.98 28.72
CA LEU A 155 45.29 6.04 27.89
C LEU A 155 45.77 6.67 26.57
N ALA A 156 44.92 7.44 25.89
CA ALA A 156 45.27 8.11 24.64
C ALA A 156 46.32 9.24 24.81
N SER A 157 46.33 9.91 25.97
CA SER A 157 47.32 10.94 26.32
C SER A 157 48.72 10.37 26.65
N MET A 158 48.83 9.06 26.86
CA MET A 158 50.08 8.38 27.20
C MET A 158 50.96 8.07 25.96
N ARG A 159 50.67 8.67 24.81
CA ARG A 159 51.50 8.59 23.61
C ARG A 159 52.43 9.82 23.49
N ASP A 160 53.68 9.60 23.09
CA ASP A 160 54.54 10.68 22.59
C ASP A 160 54.05 11.18 21.22
N ALA A 161 54.39 12.43 20.89
CA ALA A 161 54.18 12.95 19.54
C ALA A 161 54.93 12.07 18.52
N PRO A 162 54.33 11.74 17.36
CA PRO A 162 54.97 10.90 16.36
C PRO A 162 56.30 11.50 15.93
N ARG A 163 57.29 10.63 15.68
CA ARG A 163 58.56 11.07 15.10
C ARG A 163 58.42 11.26 13.60
N CYS A 164 59.32 12.05 13.04
CA CYS A 164 59.34 12.30 11.61
C CYS A 164 59.61 10.99 10.85
N HIS A 165 58.83 10.76 9.80
CA HIS A 165 58.98 9.57 8.95
C HIS A 165 60.35 9.44 8.29
N ILE A 166 61.03 10.57 8.04
CA ILE A 166 62.36 10.63 7.41
C ILE A 166 63.46 10.78 8.47
N HIS A 167 63.23 11.64 9.47
CA HIS A 167 64.18 11.91 10.56
C HIS A 167 63.69 11.24 11.84
N LEU A 168 64.00 9.95 11.98
CA LEU A 168 63.46 9.06 13.02
C LEU A 168 63.79 9.46 14.46
N GLU A 169 64.68 10.43 14.68
CA GLU A 169 65.03 10.96 16.01
C GLU A 169 64.30 12.28 16.33
N GLU A 170 63.74 12.96 15.32
CA GLU A 170 63.10 14.26 15.47
C GLU A 170 61.59 14.14 15.70
N ILE A 171 61.05 14.93 16.63
CA ILE A 171 59.60 14.98 16.88
C ILE A 171 58.91 15.71 15.73
N ALA A 172 57.88 15.09 15.16
CA ALA A 172 57.09 15.74 14.13
C ALA A 172 56.29 16.90 14.73
N LYS A 173 56.31 18.03 14.02
CA LYS A 173 55.54 19.25 14.37
C LYS A 173 54.59 19.66 13.25
N LEU A 174 54.81 19.13 12.06
CA LEU A 174 54.07 19.48 10.85
C LEU A 174 53.45 18.22 10.26
N TYR A 175 52.34 18.42 9.57
CA TYR A 175 51.56 17.38 8.92
C TYR A 175 51.54 17.64 7.41
N CYS A 176 51.91 16.65 6.60
CA CYS A 176 51.99 16.79 5.14
C CYS A 176 50.80 16.12 4.46
N GLU A 177 49.87 16.92 3.94
CA GLU A 177 48.65 16.43 3.26
C GLU A 177 48.98 15.77 1.90
N THR A 178 49.99 16.30 1.19
CA THR A 178 50.38 15.80 -0.15
C THR A 178 50.96 14.38 -0.13
N CYS A 179 51.46 13.90 1.00
CA CYS A 179 52.17 12.62 1.11
C CYS A 179 51.41 11.62 1.97
N SER A 180 50.10 11.48 1.73
CA SER A 180 49.25 10.56 2.51
C SER A 180 49.33 10.82 4.02
N ASN A 181 49.25 12.10 4.41
CA ASN A 181 49.05 12.49 5.81
C ASN A 181 50.21 12.14 6.77
N LEU A 182 51.44 12.21 6.27
CA LEU A 182 52.63 11.84 7.04
C LEU A 182 53.04 12.89 8.10
N PRO A 183 53.47 12.44 9.31
CA PRO A 183 54.07 13.30 10.32
C PRO A 183 55.53 13.63 9.97
N ILE A 184 55.86 14.93 9.90
CA ILE A 184 57.21 15.38 9.54
C ILE A 184 57.76 16.44 10.52
N CYS A 185 59.09 16.53 10.61
CA CYS A 185 59.77 17.58 11.36
C CYS A 185 59.91 18.86 10.52
N VAL A 186 60.33 19.96 11.14
CA VAL A 186 60.53 21.25 10.47
C VAL A 186 61.68 21.20 9.45
N ALA A 187 62.65 20.30 9.61
CA ALA A 187 63.72 20.12 8.64
C ALA A 187 63.19 19.57 7.29
N CYS A 188 62.21 18.67 7.33
CA CYS A 188 61.59 18.12 6.10
C CYS A 188 60.91 19.18 5.24
N MET A 189 60.41 20.28 5.84
CA MET A 189 59.80 21.39 5.09
C MET A 189 60.76 22.02 4.09
N HIS A 190 62.06 21.99 4.37
CA HIS A 190 63.09 22.58 3.53
C HIS A 190 63.83 21.56 2.64
N GLY A 191 63.57 20.27 2.85
CA GLY A 191 64.13 19.15 2.09
C GLY A 191 63.07 18.44 1.24
N GLU A 192 62.86 17.15 1.50
CA GLU A 192 61.97 16.25 0.73
C GLU A 192 60.50 16.68 0.65
N HIS A 193 60.02 17.56 1.54
CA HIS A 193 58.65 18.09 1.51
C HIS A 193 58.57 19.56 1.12
N LYS A 194 59.60 20.09 0.46
CA LYS A 194 59.63 21.46 -0.05
C LYS A 194 58.56 21.65 -1.13
N GLY A 195 57.58 22.51 -0.87
CA GLY A 195 56.47 22.80 -1.79
C GLY A 195 55.24 21.89 -1.60
N HIS A 196 55.26 20.95 -0.65
CA HIS A 196 54.08 20.19 -0.26
C HIS A 196 53.14 21.02 0.63
N ASN A 197 51.88 20.60 0.72
CA ASN A 197 50.90 21.26 1.59
C ASN A 197 51.11 20.84 3.04
N LEU A 198 51.76 21.71 3.82
CA LEU A 198 52.16 21.45 5.20
C LEU A 198 51.27 22.23 6.18
N HIS A 199 50.78 21.55 7.19
CA HIS A 199 49.90 22.13 8.20
C HIS A 199 50.49 22.02 9.61
N GLU A 200 50.31 23.06 10.41
CA GLU A 200 50.58 22.98 11.85
C GLU A 200 49.51 22.12 12.53
N VAL A 201 49.97 21.10 13.27
CA VAL A 201 49.11 20.08 13.88
C VAL A 201 48.08 20.68 14.83
N LYS A 202 48.48 21.69 15.64
CA LYS A 202 47.58 22.35 16.60
C LYS A 202 46.42 23.09 15.91
N ALA A 203 46.73 23.87 14.89
CA ALA A 203 45.74 24.62 14.12
C ALA A 203 44.79 23.67 13.38
N LEU A 204 45.33 22.61 12.77
CA LEU A 204 44.56 21.60 12.06
C LEU A 204 43.66 20.78 13.00
N ALA A 205 44.16 20.37 14.18
CA ALA A 205 43.37 19.67 15.19
C ALA A 205 42.16 20.50 15.63
N LYS A 206 42.34 21.80 15.89
CA LYS A 206 41.24 22.72 16.24
C LYS A 206 40.19 22.81 15.13
N LEU A 207 40.62 22.91 13.87
CA LEU A 207 39.73 22.94 12.72
C LEU A 207 38.94 21.63 12.57
N LYS A 208 39.63 20.49 12.64
CA LYS A 208 39.03 19.16 12.50
C LYS A 208 38.06 18.85 13.62
N ARG A 209 38.40 19.15 14.89
CA ARG A 209 37.47 19.03 16.04
C ARG A 209 36.18 19.82 15.79
N LYS A 210 36.28 21.07 15.31
CA LYS A 210 35.11 21.89 14.95
C LYS A 210 34.25 21.27 13.83
N GLN A 211 34.88 20.66 12.82
CA GLN A 211 34.16 19.96 11.74
C GLN A 211 33.40 18.74 12.26
N LEU A 212 34.03 17.92 13.11
CA LEU A 212 33.40 16.76 13.72
C LEU A 212 32.22 17.14 14.59
N THR A 213 32.38 18.15 15.46
CA THR A 213 31.28 18.65 16.31
C THR A 213 30.07 19.12 15.49
N LYS A 214 30.31 19.77 14.34
CA LYS A 214 29.21 20.19 13.44
C LYS A 214 28.47 18.98 12.84
N ARG A 215 29.19 17.93 12.42
CA ARG A 215 28.58 16.71 11.85
C ARG A 215 27.84 15.88 12.90
N LEU A 216 28.36 15.81 14.12
CA LEU A 216 27.68 15.13 15.24
C LEU A 216 26.36 15.81 15.59
N LYS A 217 26.32 17.14 15.66
CA LYS A 217 25.06 17.88 15.89
C LYS A 217 24.00 17.57 14.82
N ALA A 218 24.41 17.53 13.54
CA ALA A 218 23.50 17.17 12.45
C ALA A 218 22.96 15.73 12.58
N LEU A 219 23.78 14.78 13.04
CA LEU A 219 23.35 13.41 13.31
C LEU A 219 22.44 13.31 14.55
N GLU A 220 22.73 14.05 15.63
CA GLU A 220 21.90 14.12 16.83
C GLU A 220 20.51 14.71 16.54
N GLU A 221 20.42 15.70 15.65
CA GLU A 221 19.16 16.28 15.17
C GLU A 221 18.35 15.23 14.38
N ILE A 222 18.98 14.50 13.46
CA ILE A 222 18.34 13.43 12.68
C ILE A 222 17.87 12.27 13.58
N ASN A 223 18.64 11.92 14.62
CA ASN A 223 18.29 10.86 15.57
C ASN A 223 17.18 11.26 16.57
N LYS A 224 16.98 12.57 16.80
CA LYS A 224 15.86 13.08 17.62
C LYS A 224 14.53 13.06 16.87
N ASP A 225 14.55 13.15 15.54
CA ASP A 225 13.37 12.92 14.70
C ASP A 225 13.02 11.42 14.69
N LYS A 226 12.05 11.06 15.52
CA LYS A 226 11.60 9.70 15.87
C LYS A 226 10.93 8.91 14.73
N ASN A 227 11.54 8.78 13.56
CA ASN A 227 10.99 7.94 12.48
C ASN A 227 11.51 6.50 12.45
N VAL A 228 12.47 6.14 13.31
CA VAL A 228 12.97 4.75 13.44
C VAL A 228 12.00 3.86 14.27
N ILE A 229 10.98 4.44 14.91
CA ILE A 229 9.89 3.70 15.59
C ILE A 229 8.82 3.19 14.61
N GLY A 230 8.84 3.65 13.35
CA GLY A 230 7.84 3.32 12.34
C GLY A 230 7.69 1.82 12.07
N THR A 231 8.74 1.01 12.24
CA THR A 231 8.68 -0.45 12.02
C THR A 231 7.87 -1.20 13.07
N ARG A 232 7.88 -0.76 14.34
CA ARG A 232 7.09 -1.39 15.40
C ARG A 232 5.62 -0.95 15.33
N GLN A 233 5.37 0.34 15.10
CA GLN A 233 4.02 0.86 14.93
C GLN A 233 3.36 0.29 13.66
N ALA A 234 4.06 0.23 12.53
CA ALA A 234 3.53 -0.38 11.32
C ALA A 234 3.21 -1.87 11.49
N LYS A 235 4.01 -2.61 12.26
CA LYS A 235 3.72 -4.02 12.59
C LYS A 235 2.48 -4.15 13.46
N GLU A 236 2.35 -3.34 14.51
CA GLU A 236 1.17 -3.34 15.40
C GLU A 236 -0.09 -2.92 14.63
N GLU A 237 -0.03 -1.85 13.83
CA GLU A 237 -1.12 -1.33 12.99
C GLU A 237 -1.55 -2.33 11.90
N LEU A 238 -0.59 -3.00 11.26
CA LEU A 238 -0.85 -4.08 10.30
C LEU A 238 -1.56 -5.28 10.97
N THR A 239 -1.07 -5.72 12.14
CA THR A 239 -1.72 -6.83 12.88
C THR A 239 -3.11 -6.44 13.37
N PHE A 240 -3.32 -5.18 13.75
CA PHE A 240 -4.60 -4.65 14.22
C PHE A 240 -5.61 -4.55 13.07
N ASN A 241 -5.22 -3.97 11.93
CA ASN A 241 -6.08 -3.83 10.75
C ASN A 241 -6.51 -5.20 10.18
N VAL A 242 -5.58 -6.18 10.14
CA VAL A 242 -5.90 -7.56 9.73
C VAL A 242 -6.85 -8.24 10.72
N SER A 243 -6.67 -8.02 12.02
CA SER A 243 -7.55 -8.60 13.04
C SER A 243 -8.98 -8.05 12.95
N ILE A 244 -9.12 -6.75 12.73
CA ILE A 244 -10.41 -6.09 12.51
C ILE A 244 -11.09 -6.63 11.25
N GLU A 245 -10.36 -6.73 10.14
CA GLU A 245 -10.96 -7.15 8.86
C GLU A 245 -11.34 -8.64 8.87
N LYS A 246 -10.52 -9.48 9.51
CA LYS A 246 -10.84 -10.88 9.79
C LYS A 246 -12.10 -11.02 10.63
N GLU A 247 -12.25 -10.24 11.71
CA GLU A 247 -13.45 -10.27 12.54
C GLU A 247 -14.71 -9.82 11.80
N LYS A 248 -14.63 -8.74 11.01
CA LYS A 248 -15.75 -8.28 10.18
C LYS A 248 -16.18 -9.36 9.20
N LEU A 249 -15.23 -10.03 8.53
CA LEU A 249 -15.50 -11.15 7.62
C LEU A 249 -16.17 -12.31 8.35
N ILE A 250 -15.65 -12.72 9.51
CA ILE A 250 -16.25 -13.80 10.31
C ILE A 250 -17.69 -13.45 10.71
N LYS A 251 -17.94 -12.22 11.16
CA LYS A 251 -19.28 -11.74 11.53
C LYS A 251 -20.23 -11.73 10.32
N MET A 252 -19.82 -11.14 9.19
CA MET A 252 -20.62 -11.12 7.96
C MET A 252 -20.92 -12.53 7.41
N HIS A 253 -19.96 -13.46 7.46
CA HIS A 253 -20.18 -14.84 7.04
C HIS A 253 -21.09 -15.59 8.00
N HIS A 254 -20.92 -15.41 9.31
CA HIS A 254 -21.76 -16.05 10.32
C HIS A 254 -23.24 -15.62 10.19
N GLU A 255 -23.48 -14.33 9.93
CA GLU A 255 -24.82 -13.80 9.66
C GLU A 255 -25.43 -14.39 8.39
N ARG A 256 -24.64 -14.56 7.31
CA ARG A 256 -25.08 -15.21 6.07
C ARG A 256 -25.38 -16.70 6.27
N ASP A 257 -24.51 -17.42 6.96
CA ASP A 257 -24.72 -18.83 7.30
C ASP A 257 -26.01 -19.02 8.10
N LYS A 258 -26.28 -18.12 9.07
CA LYS A 258 -27.51 -18.14 9.86
C LYS A 258 -28.76 -17.90 9.00
N LYS A 259 -28.72 -16.94 8.07
CA LYS A 259 -29.84 -16.68 7.14
C LYS A 259 -30.10 -17.87 6.20
N ILE A 260 -29.06 -18.43 5.60
CA ILE A 260 -29.18 -19.62 4.73
C ILE A 260 -29.73 -20.81 5.51
N MET A 261 -29.28 -21.01 6.76
CA MET A 261 -29.81 -22.07 7.62
C MET A 261 -31.30 -21.89 7.94
N MET A 262 -31.74 -20.66 8.22
CA MET A 262 -33.17 -20.36 8.41
C MET A 262 -33.98 -20.62 7.13
N GLN A 263 -33.49 -20.21 5.96
CA GLN A 263 -34.17 -20.45 4.68
C GLN A 263 -34.28 -21.94 4.34
N ILE A 264 -33.23 -22.73 4.64
CA ILE A 264 -33.27 -24.20 4.49
C ILE A 264 -34.33 -24.80 5.41
N GLN A 265 -34.36 -24.40 6.69
CA GLN A 265 -35.33 -24.91 7.66
C GLN A 265 -36.78 -24.57 7.28
N ASP A 266 -37.03 -23.34 6.86
CA ASP A 266 -38.36 -22.91 6.41
C ASP A 266 -38.80 -23.64 5.13
N THR A 267 -37.90 -23.81 4.16
CA THR A 267 -38.19 -24.56 2.92
C THR A 267 -38.45 -26.04 3.20
N GLU A 268 -37.72 -26.67 4.13
CA GLU A 268 -37.98 -28.03 4.58
C GLU A 268 -39.33 -28.14 5.31
N GLY A 269 -39.67 -27.16 6.15
CA GLY A 269 -40.97 -27.08 6.82
C GLY A 269 -42.13 -26.99 5.82
N ARG A 270 -42.05 -26.09 4.83
CA ARG A 270 -43.04 -25.98 3.75
C ARG A 270 -43.15 -27.26 2.93
N ARG A 271 -42.03 -27.95 2.65
CA ARG A 271 -42.05 -29.24 1.94
C ARG A 271 -42.81 -30.30 2.72
N GLN A 272 -42.56 -30.40 4.03
CA GLN A 272 -43.27 -31.34 4.91
C GLN A 272 -44.77 -31.03 5.00
N GLN A 273 -45.12 -29.75 5.08
CA GLN A 273 -46.52 -29.31 5.11
C GLN A 273 -47.27 -29.68 3.82
N VAL A 274 -46.66 -29.43 2.64
CA VAL A 274 -47.24 -29.82 1.36
C VAL A 274 -47.45 -31.34 1.27
N GLU A 275 -46.50 -32.14 1.77
CA GLU A 275 -46.65 -33.60 1.79
C GLU A 275 -47.78 -34.06 2.73
N GLN A 276 -47.94 -33.41 3.88
CA GLN A 276 -49.02 -33.71 4.83
C GLN A 276 -50.39 -33.31 4.26
N GLU A 277 -50.49 -32.15 3.60
CA GLU A 277 -51.71 -31.68 2.93
C GLU A 277 -52.12 -32.61 1.78
N LYS A 278 -51.16 -33.11 1.01
CA LYS A 278 -51.38 -34.14 0.00
C LYS A 278 -51.98 -35.40 0.61
N GLN A 279 -51.39 -35.96 1.66
CA GLN A 279 -51.91 -37.18 2.33
C GLN A 279 -53.32 -36.96 2.89
N ASN A 280 -53.59 -35.80 3.48
CA ASN A 280 -54.91 -35.47 4.03
C ASN A 280 -55.97 -35.28 2.93
N THR A 281 -55.60 -34.69 1.80
CA THR A 281 -56.51 -34.47 0.66
C THR A 281 -56.78 -35.78 -0.07
N GLU A 282 -55.76 -36.64 -0.25
CA GLU A 282 -55.92 -38.01 -0.76
C GLU A 282 -56.89 -38.81 0.11
N LYS A 283 -56.78 -38.71 1.44
CA LYS A 283 -57.68 -39.38 2.38
C LYS A 283 -59.12 -38.84 2.29
N LYS A 284 -59.31 -37.51 2.25
CA LYS A 284 -60.65 -36.90 2.08
C LYS A 284 -61.30 -37.26 0.75
N ILE A 285 -60.53 -37.27 -0.34
CA ILE A 285 -61.01 -37.69 -1.66
C ILE A 285 -61.37 -39.18 -1.62
N PHE A 286 -60.55 -40.02 -0.97
CA PHE A 286 -60.83 -41.44 -0.80
C PHE A 286 -62.11 -41.67 0.01
N ASP A 287 -62.28 -40.98 1.15
CA ASP A 287 -63.47 -41.09 2.01
C ASP A 287 -64.74 -40.60 1.29
N SER A 288 -64.66 -39.47 0.57
CA SER A 288 -65.76 -38.91 -0.25
C SER A 288 -66.12 -39.82 -1.42
N LEU A 289 -65.12 -40.35 -2.14
CA LEU A 289 -65.33 -41.33 -3.21
C LEU A 289 -65.87 -42.64 -2.67
N GLN A 290 -65.50 -43.06 -1.46
CA GLN A 290 -66.03 -44.27 -0.85
C GLN A 290 -67.51 -44.09 -0.46
N THR A 291 -67.91 -42.93 0.05
CA THR A 291 -69.33 -42.63 0.33
C THR A 291 -70.15 -42.48 -0.96
N GLU A 292 -69.59 -41.83 -1.97
CA GLU A 292 -70.21 -41.67 -3.30
C GLU A 292 -70.28 -43.01 -4.03
N MET A 293 -69.26 -43.87 -3.91
CA MET A 293 -69.21 -45.23 -4.43
C MET A 293 -70.18 -46.16 -3.67
N GLU A 294 -70.39 -46.01 -2.35
CA GLU A 294 -71.41 -46.78 -1.62
C GLU A 294 -72.84 -46.41 -2.05
N HIS A 295 -73.08 -45.12 -2.34
CA HIS A 295 -74.34 -44.62 -2.89
C HIS A 295 -74.53 -45.02 -4.37
N GLU A 296 -73.47 -45.02 -5.15
CA GLU A 296 -73.49 -45.40 -6.56
C GLU A 296 -73.45 -46.92 -6.78
N ILE A 297 -72.86 -47.74 -5.91
CA ILE A 297 -72.89 -49.22 -5.99
C ILE A 297 -74.33 -49.76 -5.98
N GLN A 298 -75.26 -49.10 -5.28
CA GLN A 298 -76.68 -49.46 -5.33
C GLN A 298 -77.32 -49.19 -6.70
N VAL A 299 -76.83 -48.19 -7.43
CA VAL A 299 -77.37 -47.72 -8.72
C VAL A 299 -76.64 -48.40 -9.90
N VAL A 300 -75.34 -48.66 -9.75
CA VAL A 300 -74.38 -49.14 -10.76
C VAL A 300 -74.25 -50.67 -10.80
N LYS A 301 -74.70 -51.41 -9.76
CA LYS A 301 -74.88 -52.88 -9.83
C LYS A 301 -75.72 -53.37 -11.02
N LYS A 302 -76.43 -52.46 -11.70
CA LYS A 302 -77.24 -52.74 -12.88
C LYS A 302 -76.61 -52.31 -14.21
N LYS A 303 -75.52 -51.54 -14.20
CA LYS A 303 -74.89 -51.03 -15.41
C LYS A 303 -73.39 -50.75 -15.21
N TYR A 304 -72.58 -51.61 -15.82
CA TYR A 304 -71.34 -51.26 -16.50
C TYR A 304 -70.06 -51.07 -15.67
N GLU A 305 -69.19 -52.08 -15.82
CA GLU A 305 -67.81 -52.20 -15.33
C GLU A 305 -66.77 -51.36 -16.11
N ASP A 306 -67.16 -50.41 -16.99
CA ASP A 306 -66.24 -49.89 -18.03
C ASP A 306 -65.82 -48.40 -17.94
N ILE A 307 -66.13 -47.64 -16.89
CA ILE A 307 -65.81 -46.20 -16.86
C ILE A 307 -64.92 -45.84 -15.66
N PHE A 308 -63.66 -46.27 -15.67
CA PHE A 308 -62.69 -45.95 -14.61
C PHE A 308 -61.34 -45.47 -15.14
N ARG A 309 -61.29 -44.22 -15.63
CA ARG A 309 -60.05 -43.41 -15.70
C ARG A 309 -60.41 -42.00 -16.15
N VAL A 310 -60.22 -40.98 -15.30
CA VAL A 310 -59.82 -39.60 -15.71
C VAL A 310 -59.60 -38.66 -14.53
N LYS A 311 -60.20 -38.83 -13.34
CA LYS A 311 -60.09 -37.80 -12.26
C LYS A 311 -58.93 -37.90 -11.24
N LYS A 312 -57.92 -38.76 -11.46
CA LYS A 312 -56.75 -38.92 -10.55
C LYS A 312 -55.45 -38.28 -11.05
N LEU A 313 -55.35 -37.92 -12.33
CA LEU A 313 -54.09 -37.52 -12.97
C LEU A 313 -53.78 -36.00 -12.89
N GLU A 314 -54.77 -35.13 -12.80
CA GLU A 314 -54.51 -33.67 -12.82
C GLU A 314 -54.04 -33.10 -11.47
N LEU A 315 -54.39 -33.73 -10.34
CA LEU A 315 -53.92 -33.30 -9.01
C LEU A 315 -52.51 -33.85 -8.69
N THR A 316 -52.16 -35.06 -9.12
CA THR A 316 -50.84 -35.66 -8.78
C THR A 316 -49.70 -35.03 -9.56
N ASP A 317 -49.93 -34.56 -10.79
CA ASP A 317 -48.89 -33.91 -11.60
C ASP A 317 -48.55 -32.50 -11.10
N THR A 318 -49.54 -31.76 -10.58
CA THR A 318 -49.32 -30.41 -10.02
C THR A 318 -48.54 -30.44 -8.71
N PHE A 319 -48.80 -31.41 -7.82
CA PHE A 319 -48.00 -31.60 -6.59
C PHE A 319 -46.58 -32.10 -6.89
N LYS A 320 -46.41 -33.07 -7.80
CA LYS A 320 -45.08 -33.56 -8.21
C LYS A 320 -44.24 -32.45 -8.85
N ALA A 321 -44.85 -31.59 -9.66
CA ALA A 321 -44.17 -30.44 -10.25
C ALA A 321 -43.68 -29.45 -9.17
N ARG A 322 -44.51 -29.19 -8.16
CA ARG A 322 -44.18 -28.27 -7.04
C ARG A 322 -43.12 -28.85 -6.09
N GLU A 323 -43.19 -30.15 -5.78
CA GLU A 323 -42.17 -30.86 -5.00
C GLU A 323 -40.83 -30.91 -5.76
N SER A 324 -40.86 -31.22 -7.05
CA SER A 324 -39.66 -31.24 -7.90
C SER A 324 -39.02 -29.85 -8.00
N SER A 325 -39.82 -28.78 -8.01
CA SER A 325 -39.35 -27.40 -7.95
C SER A 325 -38.60 -27.10 -6.63
N LEU A 326 -39.19 -27.45 -5.47
CA LEU A 326 -38.59 -27.23 -4.15
C LEU A 326 -37.30 -28.05 -3.93
N VAL A 327 -37.24 -29.29 -4.44
CA VAL A 327 -36.03 -30.13 -4.37
C VAL A 327 -34.89 -29.54 -5.20
N LYS A 328 -35.19 -29.00 -6.39
CA LYS A 328 -34.20 -28.30 -7.23
C LYS A 328 -33.67 -27.02 -6.56
N GLU A 329 -34.53 -26.29 -5.86
CA GLU A 329 -34.17 -25.08 -5.12
C GLU A 329 -33.28 -25.39 -3.90
N LEU A 330 -33.62 -26.44 -3.13
CA LEU A 330 -32.78 -26.96 -2.04
C LEU A 330 -31.40 -27.42 -2.51
N ALA A 331 -31.31 -28.08 -3.68
CA ALA A 331 -30.04 -28.50 -4.25
C ALA A 331 -29.17 -27.28 -4.63
N LYS A 332 -29.76 -26.22 -5.19
CA LYS A 332 -29.06 -24.97 -5.51
C LYS A 332 -28.50 -24.28 -4.26
N LEU A 333 -29.29 -24.18 -3.19
CA LEU A 333 -28.87 -23.55 -1.92
C LEU A 333 -27.71 -24.32 -1.25
N ARG A 334 -27.75 -25.67 -1.28
CA ARG A 334 -26.67 -26.51 -0.75
C ARG A 334 -25.36 -26.35 -1.53
N GLU A 335 -25.44 -26.24 -2.85
CA GLU A 335 -24.28 -26.02 -3.71
C GLU A 335 -23.68 -24.61 -3.51
N GLN A 336 -24.52 -23.59 -3.34
CA GLN A 336 -24.07 -22.25 -2.98
C GLN A 336 -23.31 -22.23 -1.65
N ARG A 337 -23.81 -22.89 -0.62
CA ARG A 337 -23.12 -23.01 0.67
C ARG A 337 -21.72 -23.61 0.53
N LYS A 338 -21.56 -24.69 -0.24
CA LYS A 338 -20.25 -25.31 -0.48
C LYS A 338 -19.29 -24.38 -1.20
N ARG A 339 -19.76 -23.61 -2.18
CA ARG A 339 -18.96 -22.60 -2.90
C ARG A 339 -18.50 -21.48 -1.96
N PHE A 340 -19.37 -21.01 -1.06
CA PHE A 340 -19.02 -20.01 -0.05
C PHE A 340 -17.96 -20.52 0.94
N GLU A 341 -18.09 -21.76 1.44
CA GLU A 341 -17.10 -22.36 2.34
C GLU A 341 -15.72 -22.51 1.67
N LYS A 342 -15.71 -22.87 0.37
CA LYS A 342 -14.47 -22.95 -0.42
C LYS A 342 -13.81 -21.57 -0.61
N GLY A 343 -14.59 -20.56 -1.03
CA GLY A 343 -14.09 -19.20 -1.22
C GLY A 343 -13.50 -18.58 0.05
N LYS A 344 -14.12 -18.83 1.20
CA LYS A 344 -13.61 -18.39 2.52
C LYS A 344 -12.23 -18.95 2.81
N LYS A 345 -12.00 -20.23 2.49
CA LYS A 345 -10.71 -20.90 2.74
C LYS A 345 -9.60 -20.30 1.87
N GLU A 346 -9.85 -20.15 0.58
CA GLU A 346 -8.85 -19.65 -0.37
C GLU A 346 -8.49 -18.17 -0.11
N LEU A 347 -9.47 -17.33 0.26
CA LEU A 347 -9.20 -15.94 0.65
C LEU A 347 -8.34 -15.86 1.92
N SER A 348 -8.60 -16.73 2.91
CA SER A 348 -7.80 -16.80 4.14
C SER A 348 -6.34 -17.16 3.86
N GLU A 349 -6.11 -18.13 2.97
CA GLU A 349 -4.78 -18.55 2.56
C GLU A 349 -4.02 -17.44 1.81
N SER A 350 -4.73 -16.66 0.97
CA SER A 350 -4.15 -15.51 0.23
C SER A 350 -3.71 -14.37 1.17
N ILE A 351 -4.53 -14.03 2.17
CA ILE A 351 -4.21 -13.01 3.18
C ILE A 351 -3.00 -13.42 4.02
N GLU A 352 -2.92 -14.69 4.44
CA GLU A 352 -1.78 -15.21 5.19
C GLU A 352 -0.47 -15.15 4.39
N LYS A 353 -0.54 -15.38 3.08
CA LYS A 353 0.63 -15.29 2.20
C LYS A 353 1.17 -13.85 2.11
N GLN A 354 0.31 -12.87 1.85
CA GLN A 354 0.71 -11.45 1.79
C GLN A 354 1.25 -10.95 3.13
N LEU A 355 0.67 -11.40 4.25
CA LEU A 355 1.16 -11.08 5.58
C LEU A 355 2.60 -11.58 5.80
N ASN A 356 2.88 -12.83 5.41
CA ASN A 356 4.21 -13.41 5.55
C ASN A 356 5.26 -12.68 4.69
N GLU A 357 4.89 -12.19 3.52
CA GLU A 357 5.76 -11.37 2.66
C GLU A 357 6.04 -10.01 3.31
N ASN A 358 5.02 -9.32 3.83
CA ASN A 358 5.17 -8.04 4.51
C ASN A 358 6.01 -8.14 5.80
N VAL A 359 5.82 -9.21 6.59
CA VAL A 359 6.63 -9.47 7.80
C VAL A 359 8.11 -9.60 7.45
N LYS A 360 8.45 -10.32 6.37
CA LYS A 360 9.85 -10.45 5.92
C LYS A 360 10.47 -9.11 5.54
N ILE A 361 9.72 -8.25 4.85
CA ILE A 361 10.20 -6.90 4.50
C ILE A 361 10.48 -6.08 5.76
N ILE A 362 9.56 -6.10 6.74
CA ILE A 362 9.73 -5.41 8.03
C ILE A 362 10.96 -5.94 8.79
N GLU A 363 11.22 -7.25 8.78
CA GLU A 363 12.42 -7.84 9.42
C GLU A 363 13.72 -7.35 8.77
N ILE A 364 13.80 -7.34 7.44
CA ILE A 364 14.96 -6.83 6.70
C ILE A 364 15.20 -5.34 7.02
N MET A 365 14.14 -4.55 7.07
CA MET A 365 14.23 -3.12 7.41
C MET A 365 14.66 -2.92 8.86
N SER A 366 14.11 -3.68 9.82
CA SER A 366 14.50 -3.63 11.22
C SER A 366 16.00 -3.91 11.39
N GLN A 367 16.51 -4.95 10.72
CA GLN A 367 17.94 -5.27 10.73
C GLN A 367 18.79 -4.13 10.16
N HIS A 368 18.31 -3.45 9.13
CA HIS A 368 18.98 -2.29 8.55
C HIS A 368 19.07 -1.11 9.54
N PHE A 369 17.96 -0.77 10.21
CA PHE A 369 17.93 0.31 11.21
C PHE A 369 18.76 -0.03 12.45
N ASP A 370 18.75 -1.28 12.92
CA ASP A 370 19.59 -1.72 14.04
C ASP A 370 21.09 -1.57 13.71
N ASN A 371 21.48 -1.84 12.46
CA ASN A 371 22.85 -1.64 12.00
C ASN A 371 23.23 -0.16 11.95
N ILE A 372 22.35 0.71 11.45
CA ILE A 372 22.54 2.17 11.47
C ILE A 372 22.72 2.67 12.92
N LYS A 373 21.86 2.20 13.84
CA LYS A 373 21.93 2.56 15.26
C LYS A 373 23.27 2.17 15.89
N LYS A 374 23.73 0.93 15.69
CA LYS A 374 25.03 0.46 16.21
C LYS A 374 26.21 1.27 15.67
N ARG A 375 26.19 1.61 14.38
CA ARG A 375 27.23 2.47 13.76
C ARG A 375 27.21 3.88 14.33
N PHE A 376 26.02 4.44 14.58
CA PHE A 376 25.87 5.74 15.23
C PHE A 376 26.40 5.74 16.67
N GLU A 377 26.05 4.74 17.48
CA GLU A 377 26.55 4.58 18.85
C GLU A 377 28.08 4.47 18.88
N THR A 378 28.64 3.65 17.99
CA THR A 378 30.09 3.46 17.87
C THR A 378 30.81 4.75 17.50
N LEU A 379 30.30 5.49 16.50
CA LEU A 379 30.83 6.79 16.11
C LEU A 379 30.76 7.80 17.25
N ASN A 380 29.66 7.81 18.02
CA ASN A 380 29.46 8.77 19.10
C ASN A 380 30.44 8.53 20.27
N VAL A 381 30.64 7.27 20.66
CA VAL A 381 31.62 6.89 21.69
C VAL A 381 33.02 7.30 21.29
N MET A 382 33.46 6.95 20.07
CA MET A 382 34.80 7.31 19.60
C MET A 382 34.96 8.83 19.50
N SER A 383 33.96 9.53 18.96
CA SER A 383 34.04 10.97 18.76
C SER A 383 34.09 11.74 20.07
N THR A 384 33.37 11.27 21.09
CA THR A 384 33.39 11.87 22.43
C THR A 384 34.77 11.75 23.07
N SER A 385 35.45 10.61 22.92
CA SER A 385 36.82 10.44 23.43
C SER A 385 37.82 11.31 22.67
N ILE A 386 37.78 11.34 21.34
CA ILE A 386 38.72 12.17 20.56
C ILE A 386 38.50 13.68 20.76
N LEU A 387 37.26 14.11 21.00
CA LEU A 387 36.95 15.51 21.30
C LEU A 387 37.33 15.92 22.73
N SER A 388 37.41 14.98 23.67
CA SER A 388 37.83 15.24 25.06
C SER A 388 39.34 15.03 25.30
N SER A 389 40.04 14.39 24.36
CA SER A 389 41.50 14.26 24.40
C SER A 389 42.23 15.55 23.99
N ASP A 390 43.19 15.96 24.82
CA ASP A 390 44.14 17.06 24.55
C ASP A 390 45.21 16.68 23.49
N ASN A 391 45.19 15.46 22.95
CA ASN A 391 46.16 14.99 21.97
C ASN A 391 45.82 15.47 20.54
N ASP A 392 46.47 16.54 20.10
CA ASP A 392 46.27 17.13 18.77
C ASP A 392 46.61 16.18 17.61
N TRP A 393 47.55 15.25 17.81
CA TRP A 393 47.91 14.26 16.78
C TRP A 393 46.81 13.22 16.58
N SER A 394 46.21 12.73 17.66
CA SER A 394 45.06 11.83 17.58
C SER A 394 43.86 12.50 16.90
N ALA A 395 43.66 13.80 17.15
CA ALA A 395 42.61 14.57 16.50
C ALA A 395 42.87 14.73 14.98
N VAL A 396 44.10 15.02 14.55
CA VAL A 396 44.40 15.17 13.12
C VAL A 396 44.30 13.83 12.37
N GLN A 397 44.70 12.72 13.00
CA GLN A 397 44.68 11.40 12.36
C GLN A 397 43.28 10.78 12.32
N CYS A 398 42.50 10.84 13.40
CA CYS A 398 41.26 10.06 13.49
C CYS A 398 39.99 10.82 13.04
N ILE A 399 39.99 12.16 13.11
CA ILE A 399 38.79 12.96 12.83
C ILE A 399 38.34 12.92 11.36
N PRO A 400 39.24 12.94 10.35
CA PRO A 400 38.83 12.82 8.94
C PRO A 400 37.94 11.60 8.67
N ASP A 401 38.31 10.44 9.21
CA ASP A 401 37.55 9.18 9.07
C ASP A 401 36.20 9.24 9.78
N MET A 402 36.17 9.76 11.00
CA MET A 402 34.92 9.99 11.72
C MET A 402 33.98 10.91 10.95
N CYS A 403 34.53 11.94 10.31
CA CYS A 403 33.78 12.85 9.47
C CYS A 403 33.22 12.12 8.23
N THR A 404 34.02 11.29 7.57
CA THR A 404 33.58 10.48 6.42
C THR A 404 32.48 9.50 6.81
N ALA A 405 32.68 8.77 7.89
CA ALA A 405 31.68 7.85 8.42
C ALA A 405 30.39 8.55 8.86
N ALA A 406 30.48 9.72 9.48
CA ALA A 406 29.33 10.57 9.81
C ALA A 406 28.55 10.96 8.55
N THR A 407 29.24 11.27 7.44
CA THR A 407 28.57 11.64 6.17
C THR A 407 27.85 10.46 5.56
N ASN A 408 28.47 9.28 5.58
CA ASN A 408 27.83 8.05 5.12
C ASN A 408 26.61 7.69 5.98
N LEU A 409 26.71 7.83 7.30
CA LEU A 409 25.58 7.67 8.22
C LEU A 409 24.44 8.66 7.92
N ILE A 410 24.74 9.95 7.69
CA ILE A 410 23.72 10.95 7.31
C ILE A 410 23.03 10.54 6.00
N LYS A 411 23.78 10.01 5.02
CA LYS A 411 23.21 9.52 3.77
C LYS A 411 22.31 8.30 3.98
N ASP A 412 22.70 7.38 4.86
CA ASP A 412 21.92 6.20 5.21
C ASP A 412 20.62 6.58 5.97
N PHE A 413 20.69 7.55 6.89
CA PHE A 413 19.51 8.08 7.59
C PHE A 413 18.53 8.84 6.67
N LYS A 414 19.03 9.45 5.59
CA LYS A 414 18.23 10.18 4.60
C LYS A 414 17.75 9.31 3.43
N LYS A 415 18.02 8.00 3.48
CA LYS A 415 17.56 7.08 2.45
C LYS A 415 16.07 6.83 2.63
N ASP A 416 15.27 7.25 1.66
CA ASP A 416 13.83 7.00 1.65
C ASP A 416 13.55 5.52 1.41
N PHE A 417 12.54 5.00 2.10
CA PHE A 417 12.01 3.63 1.93
C PHE A 417 10.56 3.74 1.41
N PRO A 418 10.36 3.87 0.09
CA PRO A 418 9.03 3.98 -0.51
C PRO A 418 8.11 2.78 -0.17
N GLU A 419 8.70 1.64 0.22
CA GLU A 419 7.99 0.43 0.63
C GLU A 419 7.17 0.61 1.93
N LEU A 420 7.49 1.59 2.79
CA LEU A 420 6.72 1.87 4.03
C LEU A 420 5.29 2.32 3.74
N THR A 421 5.09 3.12 2.70
CA THR A 421 3.78 3.59 2.23
C THR A 421 2.91 2.45 1.69
N THR A 422 3.53 1.36 1.22
CA THR A 422 2.81 0.19 0.70
C THR A 422 2.52 -0.88 1.76
N LEU A 423 3.27 -0.91 2.86
CA LEU A 423 3.14 -1.94 3.90
C LEU A 423 1.98 -1.71 4.87
N THR A 424 1.44 -0.50 4.96
CA THR A 424 0.29 -0.15 5.83
C THR A 424 -1.05 -0.58 5.24
N HIS A 425 -1.08 -0.96 3.95
CA HIS A 425 -2.29 -1.34 3.23
C HIS A 425 -2.19 -2.80 2.77
N VAL A 426 -2.84 -3.72 3.48
CA VAL A 426 -3.08 -5.07 2.94
C VAL A 426 -4.20 -4.96 1.92
N THR A 427 -3.83 -4.95 0.65
CA THR A 427 -4.80 -4.91 -0.45
C THR A 427 -5.35 -6.31 -0.68
N VAL A 428 -6.48 -6.60 -0.03
CA VAL A 428 -7.25 -7.81 -0.30
C VAL A 428 -7.94 -7.62 -1.65
N ASN A 429 -7.51 -8.37 -2.66
CA ASN A 429 -8.12 -8.31 -3.99
C ASN A 429 -9.47 -9.07 -3.97
N TYR A 430 -10.52 -8.39 -3.51
CA TYR A 430 -11.87 -8.95 -3.41
C TYR A 430 -12.46 -9.38 -4.77
N LYS A 431 -11.85 -8.95 -5.89
CA LYS A 431 -12.36 -9.18 -7.26
C LYS A 431 -12.32 -10.64 -7.70
N GLN A 432 -11.47 -11.49 -7.13
CA GLN A 432 -11.43 -12.92 -7.49
C GLN A 432 -12.52 -13.77 -6.80
N TYR A 433 -13.27 -13.21 -5.86
CA TYR A 433 -14.23 -13.95 -5.04
C TYR A 433 -15.59 -13.26 -4.91
N SER A 434 -16.08 -12.69 -6.01
CA SER A 434 -17.48 -12.26 -6.15
C SER A 434 -18.41 -13.47 -6.17
N PHE A 435 -18.60 -14.12 -5.02
CA PHE A 435 -19.68 -15.09 -4.84
C PHE A 435 -20.98 -14.32 -4.67
N GLY A 436 -21.69 -14.19 -5.79
CA GLY A 436 -22.97 -13.48 -5.90
C GLY A 436 -23.94 -13.88 -4.79
N ARG A 437 -24.49 -12.85 -4.13
CA ARG A 437 -25.77 -12.94 -3.42
C ARG A 437 -26.84 -13.40 -4.42
N PRO A 438 -27.69 -14.39 -4.11
CA PRO A 438 -29.05 -14.41 -4.61
C PRO A 438 -29.90 -13.63 -3.59
N SER A 439 -29.64 -12.33 -3.43
CA SER A 439 -30.66 -11.45 -2.88
C SER A 439 -31.63 -11.22 -4.04
N VAL A 440 -32.85 -11.71 -3.95
CA VAL A 440 -33.89 -11.18 -4.85
C VAL A 440 -34.16 -9.76 -4.35
N MET A 441 -33.35 -8.80 -4.78
CA MET A 441 -33.71 -7.39 -4.62
C MET A 441 -34.85 -7.13 -5.59
N LYS A 442 -35.95 -6.55 -5.10
CA LYS A 442 -37.03 -6.05 -5.96
C LYS A 442 -37.09 -4.55 -5.83
N ILE A 443 -37.30 -3.87 -6.95
CA ILE A 443 -37.60 -2.43 -6.97
C ILE A 443 -38.92 -2.20 -6.24
N SER A 444 -38.86 -1.52 -5.09
CA SER A 444 -40.04 -1.13 -4.29
C SER A 444 -41.00 -0.19 -5.04
N GLU A 445 -42.20 0.05 -4.48
CA GLU A 445 -43.06 1.14 -4.96
C GLU A 445 -42.36 2.50 -4.86
N VAL A 446 -42.66 3.39 -5.81
CA VAL A 446 -42.08 4.75 -5.87
C VAL A 446 -42.39 5.47 -4.55
N LYS A 447 -41.38 5.65 -3.70
CA LYS A 447 -41.58 6.26 -2.37
C LYS A 447 -41.69 7.77 -2.42
N LYS A 448 -40.95 8.41 -3.33
CA LYS A 448 -40.90 9.87 -3.43
C LYS A 448 -40.79 10.31 -4.88
N LYS A 449 -41.59 11.32 -5.23
CA LYS A 449 -41.51 12.06 -6.49
C LYS A 449 -40.94 13.44 -6.17
N ILE A 450 -39.88 13.82 -6.87
CA ILE A 450 -39.24 15.14 -6.74
C ILE A 450 -39.49 15.87 -8.06
N ASN A 451 -40.36 16.87 -8.06
CA ASN A 451 -40.68 17.64 -9.26
C ASN A 451 -39.82 18.90 -9.32
N ILE A 452 -38.96 19.00 -10.33
CA ILE A 452 -38.13 20.19 -10.59
C ILE A 452 -38.74 20.87 -11.81
N ILE A 453 -39.85 21.57 -11.60
CA ILE A 453 -40.61 22.13 -12.71
C ILE A 453 -39.93 23.42 -13.19
N ASP A 454 -39.02 23.29 -14.15
CA ASP A 454 -38.60 24.40 -15.01
C ASP A 454 -38.96 24.03 -16.46
N PRO A 455 -40.03 24.58 -17.05
CA PRO A 455 -40.50 24.19 -18.39
C PRO A 455 -39.47 24.49 -19.50
N TYR A 456 -38.35 25.14 -19.17
CA TYR A 456 -37.29 25.49 -20.10
C TYR A 456 -36.05 24.56 -20.03
N ARG A 457 -36.16 23.34 -19.50
CA ARG A 457 -35.04 22.37 -19.38
C ARG A 457 -35.40 20.96 -19.84
N PHE A 458 -34.40 20.27 -20.38
CA PHE A 458 -34.45 18.88 -20.80
C PHE A 458 -33.29 18.10 -20.16
N VAL A 459 -33.59 16.99 -19.48
CA VAL A 459 -32.61 16.22 -18.69
C VAL A 459 -32.03 15.06 -19.51
N PHE A 460 -30.71 14.98 -19.59
CA PHE A 460 -30.01 13.94 -20.35
C PHE A 460 -29.03 13.12 -19.50
N GLY A 461 -28.47 13.69 -18.44
CA GLY A 461 -27.63 13.00 -17.47
C GLY A 461 -28.14 13.18 -16.05
N MET A 462 -27.95 12.16 -15.22
CA MET A 462 -28.22 12.21 -13.79
C MET A 462 -27.23 11.30 -13.08
N THR A 463 -26.70 11.77 -11.96
CA THR A 463 -25.77 11.03 -11.11
C THR A 463 -25.85 11.55 -9.67
N SER A 464 -25.10 10.97 -8.75
CA SER A 464 -24.97 11.42 -7.38
C SER A 464 -23.73 12.30 -7.18
N SER A 465 -23.70 13.06 -6.09
CA SER A 465 -22.46 13.64 -5.52
C SER A 465 -22.01 12.83 -4.31
N GLY A 466 -20.75 12.97 -3.88
CA GLY A 466 -20.24 12.30 -2.67
C GLY A 466 -21.07 12.56 -1.40
N ASP A 467 -21.67 13.76 -1.30
CA ASP A 467 -22.49 14.16 -0.15
C ASP A 467 -23.95 13.66 -0.22
N GLY A 468 -24.28 12.77 -1.16
CA GLY A 468 -25.63 12.22 -1.33
C GLY A 468 -26.65 13.16 -2.00
N ASN A 469 -26.22 14.32 -2.52
CA ASN A 469 -27.05 15.16 -3.40
C ASN A 469 -27.14 14.56 -4.81
N ILE A 470 -28.13 15.00 -5.57
CA ILE A 470 -28.35 14.54 -6.95
C ILE A 470 -27.81 15.62 -7.90
N VAL A 471 -27.03 15.20 -8.88
CA VAL A 471 -26.50 16.05 -9.94
C VAL A 471 -27.21 15.71 -11.24
N MET A 472 -27.82 16.71 -11.87
CA MET A 472 -28.52 16.55 -13.14
C MET A 472 -27.88 17.45 -14.20
N SER A 473 -27.78 16.95 -15.41
CA SER A 473 -27.29 17.72 -16.55
C SER A 473 -28.18 17.55 -17.77
N GLY A 474 -28.15 18.57 -18.63
CA GLY A 474 -29.01 18.60 -19.79
C GLY A 474 -28.92 19.89 -20.57
N CYS A 475 -29.99 20.22 -21.30
CA CYS A 475 -30.04 21.39 -22.17
C CYS A 475 -31.25 22.28 -21.89
N LYS A 476 -31.09 23.59 -22.13
CA LYS A 476 -32.21 24.53 -22.05
C LYS A 476 -33.10 24.40 -23.29
N SER A 477 -34.36 24.81 -23.18
CA SER A 477 -35.37 24.64 -24.23
C SER A 477 -35.05 25.38 -25.53
N ASP A 478 -34.32 26.49 -25.42
CA ASP A 478 -33.80 27.24 -26.57
C ASP A 478 -32.64 26.53 -27.30
N LYS A 479 -32.13 25.42 -26.72
CA LYS A 479 -30.96 24.65 -27.16
C LYS A 479 -29.68 25.48 -27.31
N ARG A 480 -29.64 26.67 -26.70
CA ARG A 480 -28.50 27.60 -26.70
C ARG A 480 -27.69 27.56 -25.42
N ALA A 481 -28.02 26.71 -24.45
CA ALA A 481 -27.14 26.44 -23.33
C ALA A 481 -27.36 25.03 -22.79
N SER A 482 -26.31 24.46 -22.21
CA SER A 482 -26.44 23.30 -21.35
C SER A 482 -26.35 23.71 -19.88
N PHE A 483 -26.81 22.85 -18.99
CA PHE A 483 -26.79 23.09 -17.56
C PHE A 483 -26.26 21.89 -16.79
N ILE A 484 -25.72 22.16 -15.61
CA ILE A 484 -25.46 21.20 -14.54
C ILE A 484 -26.12 21.80 -13.30
N ILE A 485 -27.00 21.06 -12.64
CA ILE A 485 -27.62 21.46 -11.37
C ILE A 485 -27.32 20.42 -10.30
N VAL A 486 -27.20 20.91 -9.06
CA VAL A 486 -27.12 20.08 -7.86
C VAL A 486 -28.39 20.33 -7.06
N ILE A 487 -29.11 19.26 -6.76
CA ILE A 487 -30.36 19.30 -5.99
C ILE A 487 -30.23 18.44 -4.74
N ASP A 488 -30.89 18.84 -3.67
CA ASP A 488 -31.04 17.97 -2.50
C ASP A 488 -32.11 16.89 -2.72
N MET A 489 -32.21 15.95 -1.77
CA MET A 489 -33.23 14.89 -1.77
C MET A 489 -34.67 15.40 -1.63
N ASN A 490 -34.88 16.71 -1.44
CA ASN A 490 -36.19 17.36 -1.41
C ASN A 490 -36.51 18.12 -2.70
N GLY A 491 -35.59 18.14 -3.67
CA GLY A 491 -35.76 18.87 -4.94
C GLY A 491 -35.39 20.34 -4.88
N ARG A 492 -34.76 20.80 -3.80
CA ARG A 492 -34.26 22.17 -3.73
C ARG A 492 -32.97 22.26 -4.55
N ILE A 493 -32.93 23.20 -5.48
CA ILE A 493 -31.71 23.49 -6.25
C ILE A 493 -30.71 24.16 -5.30
N LEU A 494 -29.63 23.44 -5.00
CA LEU A 494 -28.52 23.94 -4.21
C LEU A 494 -27.58 24.78 -5.07
N LYS A 495 -27.35 24.33 -6.32
CA LYS A 495 -26.44 24.98 -7.26
C LYS A 495 -26.91 24.81 -8.70
N GLU A 496 -26.59 25.80 -9.52
CA GLU A 496 -26.81 25.75 -10.95
C GLU A 496 -25.64 26.37 -11.70
N LYS A 497 -25.14 25.64 -12.68
CA LYS A 497 -24.16 26.10 -13.65
C LYS A 497 -24.77 26.03 -15.04
N THR A 498 -24.94 27.20 -15.67
CA THR A 498 -25.25 27.28 -17.10
C THR A 498 -23.95 27.38 -17.89
N VAL A 499 -23.76 26.51 -18.87
CA VAL A 499 -22.59 26.50 -19.76
C VAL A 499 -23.02 26.92 -21.16
N LYS A 500 -22.51 28.07 -21.59
CA LYS A 500 -22.62 28.53 -22.98
C LYS A 500 -21.54 27.83 -23.82
N THR A 501 -21.96 27.16 -24.88
CA THR A 501 -21.12 26.67 -25.98
C THR A 501 -21.42 27.50 -27.26
N GLU A 502 -20.94 27.09 -28.44
CA GLU A 502 -21.09 27.86 -29.69
C GLU A 502 -22.14 27.29 -30.67
N MET A 503 -22.48 25.99 -30.59
CA MET A 503 -23.37 25.29 -31.55
C MET A 503 -24.83 25.11 -31.07
N TYR A 504 -25.77 24.85 -31.99
CA TYR A 504 -27.23 24.85 -31.74
C TYR A 504 -27.84 23.57 -31.13
N CYS A 505 -27.05 22.52 -30.88
CA CYS A 505 -27.52 21.25 -30.31
C CYS A 505 -26.60 20.81 -29.16
N ARG A 506 -26.99 21.09 -27.91
CA ARG A 506 -26.11 20.97 -26.72
C ARG A 506 -26.65 19.96 -25.73
N VAL A 507 -26.52 18.68 -26.06
CA VAL A 507 -26.85 17.62 -25.10
C VAL A 507 -25.69 17.47 -24.13
N ARG A 508 -25.97 17.49 -22.82
CA ARG A 508 -24.98 17.29 -21.78
C ARG A 508 -25.30 16.06 -20.95
N TYR A 509 -24.30 15.22 -20.78
CA TYR A 509 -24.34 14.03 -19.94
C TYR A 509 -23.38 14.21 -18.76
N CYS A 510 -23.62 13.49 -17.67
CA CYS A 510 -22.78 13.54 -16.48
C CYS A 510 -22.75 12.21 -15.73
N LYS A 511 -21.60 11.89 -15.12
CA LYS A 511 -21.41 10.74 -14.23
C LYS A 511 -20.47 11.10 -13.08
N PHE A 512 -20.76 10.53 -11.92
CA PHE A 512 -19.95 10.64 -10.70
C PHE A 512 -18.54 10.14 -10.96
N LEU A 513 -17.52 10.96 -10.67
CA LEU A 513 -16.11 10.57 -10.81
C LEU A 513 -15.48 10.34 -9.44
N SER A 514 -15.67 11.29 -8.52
CA SER A 514 -15.13 11.25 -7.16
C SER A 514 -16.08 11.97 -6.21
N GLU A 515 -15.80 11.94 -4.89
CA GLU A 515 -16.62 12.63 -3.88
C GLU A 515 -16.88 14.11 -4.23
N ARG A 516 -15.93 14.74 -4.94
CA ARG A 516 -15.92 16.17 -5.23
C ARG A 516 -16.23 16.51 -6.68
N GLU A 517 -16.09 15.56 -7.60
CA GLU A 517 -16.10 15.85 -9.03
C GLU A 517 -17.10 15.00 -9.79
N VAL A 518 -17.78 15.66 -10.73
CA VAL A 518 -18.65 15.03 -11.70
C VAL A 518 -18.07 15.24 -13.09
N ALA A 519 -17.78 14.14 -13.77
CA ALA A 519 -17.37 14.17 -15.17
C ALA A 519 -18.59 14.49 -16.03
N SER A 520 -18.41 15.33 -17.04
CA SER A 520 -19.47 15.73 -17.96
C SER A 520 -18.94 15.79 -19.38
N VAL A 521 -19.76 15.32 -20.33
CA VAL A 521 -19.51 15.50 -21.76
C VAL A 521 -20.66 16.26 -22.37
N CYS A 522 -20.37 17.08 -23.38
CA CYS A 522 -21.38 17.83 -24.12
C CYS A 522 -21.16 17.70 -25.62
N THR A 523 -22.25 17.47 -26.35
CA THR A 523 -22.21 17.55 -27.81
C THR A 523 -21.87 18.98 -28.24
N PRO A 524 -20.96 19.15 -29.22
CA PRO A 524 -20.35 18.11 -30.05
C PRO A 524 -19.18 17.34 -29.42
N LYS A 525 -18.19 18.01 -28.82
CA LYS A 525 -16.88 17.40 -28.48
C LYS A 525 -16.23 18.01 -27.23
N GLU A 526 -17.04 18.32 -26.22
CA GLU A 526 -16.56 18.87 -24.95
C GLU A 526 -16.53 17.77 -23.89
N ILE A 527 -15.41 17.68 -23.17
CA ILE A 527 -15.28 16.95 -21.90
C ILE A 527 -15.00 17.97 -20.79
N GLY A 528 -15.52 17.76 -19.60
CA GLY A 528 -15.28 18.65 -18.48
C GLY A 528 -15.52 18.02 -17.12
N LEU A 529 -15.01 18.69 -16.10
CA LEU A 529 -15.11 18.33 -14.70
C LEU A 529 -15.85 19.45 -13.96
N TYR A 530 -16.88 19.07 -13.23
CA TYR A 530 -17.67 19.94 -12.39
C TYR A 530 -17.38 19.66 -10.92
N ASP A 531 -16.87 20.65 -10.17
CA ASP A 531 -16.68 20.52 -8.72
C ASP A 531 -18.00 20.85 -8.00
N VAL A 532 -18.54 19.86 -7.28
CA VAL A 532 -19.84 20.00 -6.61
C VAL A 532 -19.80 20.94 -5.39
N ARG A 533 -18.62 21.26 -4.83
CA ARG A 533 -18.43 22.08 -3.62
C ARG A 533 -18.40 23.57 -3.88
N ASP A 534 -17.94 24.00 -5.03
CA ASP A 534 -17.92 25.42 -5.42
C ASP A 534 -18.73 25.73 -6.69
N GLY A 535 -19.12 24.70 -7.46
CA GLY A 535 -19.83 24.86 -8.73
C GLY A 535 -18.96 25.33 -9.90
N SER A 536 -17.63 25.22 -9.75
CA SER A 536 -16.67 25.47 -10.82
C SER A 536 -16.78 24.38 -11.90
N TYR A 537 -16.47 24.75 -13.15
CA TYR A 537 -16.51 23.84 -14.28
C TYR A 537 -15.30 24.08 -15.17
N ILE A 538 -14.43 23.07 -15.27
CA ILE A 538 -13.27 23.06 -16.16
C ILE A 538 -13.63 22.20 -17.37
N LYS A 539 -13.27 22.65 -18.57
CA LYS A 539 -13.56 21.93 -19.81
C LYS A 539 -12.39 21.93 -20.78
N LYS A 540 -12.33 20.88 -21.60
CA LYS A 540 -11.41 20.73 -22.73
C LYS A 540 -12.21 20.32 -23.98
N ASN A 541 -11.69 20.67 -25.15
CA ASN A 541 -12.18 20.06 -26.39
C ASN A 541 -11.50 18.71 -26.58
N ILE A 542 -12.26 17.67 -26.88
CA ILE A 542 -11.69 16.33 -27.06
C ILE A 542 -10.72 16.32 -28.25
N SER A 543 -10.99 17.11 -29.30
CA SER A 543 -10.07 17.21 -30.45
C SER A 543 -8.70 17.79 -30.11
N ASP A 544 -8.56 18.49 -28.99
CA ASP A 544 -7.33 19.16 -28.61
C ASP A 544 -6.42 18.25 -27.78
N VAL A 545 -6.98 17.19 -27.21
CA VAL A 545 -6.26 16.24 -26.34
C VAL A 545 -6.04 14.88 -26.99
N ILE A 546 -6.62 14.63 -28.18
CA ILE A 546 -6.38 13.40 -28.94
C ILE A 546 -5.91 13.70 -30.35
N ASN A 547 -4.96 12.91 -30.83
CA ASN A 547 -4.35 13.11 -32.15
C ASN A 547 -5.28 12.75 -33.33
N SER A 548 -6.38 12.02 -33.09
CA SER A 548 -7.22 11.43 -34.15
C SER A 548 -8.73 11.53 -33.88
N TRP A 549 -9.25 12.66 -33.40
CA TRP A 549 -10.70 12.87 -33.31
C TRP A 549 -11.31 13.10 -34.71
N PRO A 550 -12.26 12.26 -35.17
CA PRO A 550 -12.84 12.44 -36.49
C PRO A 550 -13.65 13.74 -36.56
N LYS A 551 -13.54 14.46 -37.69
CA LYS A 551 -14.10 15.81 -37.87
C LYS A 551 -15.61 15.89 -37.60
N ASP A 552 -16.35 14.82 -37.87
CA ASP A 552 -17.80 14.76 -37.72
C ASP A 552 -18.26 13.95 -36.49
N ARG A 553 -17.35 13.59 -35.58
CA ARG A 553 -17.70 12.78 -34.40
C ARG A 553 -18.19 13.64 -33.25
N CYS A 554 -19.34 13.25 -32.70
CA CYS A 554 -19.91 13.82 -31.48
C CYS A 554 -19.83 12.81 -30.33
N VAL A 555 -19.84 13.29 -29.09
CA VAL A 555 -20.02 12.47 -27.88
C VAL A 555 -21.49 12.09 -27.69
N GLU A 556 -21.80 10.87 -27.28
CA GLU A 556 -23.19 10.41 -27.05
C GLU A 556 -23.42 9.91 -25.62
N CYS A 557 -22.41 9.35 -24.97
CA CYS A 557 -22.54 8.81 -23.62
C CYS A 557 -21.23 8.93 -22.84
N ILE A 558 -21.35 8.81 -21.51
CA ILE A 558 -20.23 8.88 -20.57
C ILE A 558 -20.42 7.83 -19.48
N ALA A 559 -19.33 7.18 -19.09
CA ALA A 559 -19.21 6.38 -17.88
C ALA A 559 -17.95 6.77 -17.13
N THR A 560 -17.86 6.34 -15.88
CA THR A 560 -16.69 6.52 -15.03
C THR A 560 -16.30 5.18 -14.44
N ASP A 561 -15.01 4.89 -14.45
CA ASP A 561 -14.40 3.81 -13.69
C ASP A 561 -13.82 4.44 -12.42
N THR A 562 -14.59 4.40 -11.34
CA THR A 562 -14.22 5.02 -10.05
C THR A 562 -13.09 4.28 -9.35
N VAL A 563 -12.73 3.07 -9.78
CA VAL A 563 -11.61 2.30 -9.20
C VAL A 563 -10.29 2.82 -9.76
N ASN A 564 -10.26 3.10 -11.06
CA ASN A 564 -9.06 3.60 -11.74
C ASN A 564 -9.08 5.11 -11.99
N ASN A 565 -10.11 5.83 -11.54
CA ASN A 565 -10.36 7.25 -11.81
C ASN A 565 -10.35 7.60 -13.31
N HIS A 566 -10.93 6.73 -14.15
CA HIS A 566 -11.01 6.97 -15.59
C HIS A 566 -12.38 7.47 -16.02
N ILE A 567 -12.39 8.32 -17.05
CA ILE A 567 -13.59 8.80 -17.74
C ILE A 567 -13.69 8.11 -19.09
N LEU A 568 -14.78 7.39 -19.32
CA LEU A 568 -15.07 6.70 -20.57
C LEU A 568 -16.09 7.50 -21.36
N VAL A 569 -15.77 7.82 -22.61
CA VAL A 569 -16.62 8.64 -23.48
C VAL A 569 -16.95 7.88 -24.75
N GLY A 570 -18.22 7.59 -24.98
CA GLY A 570 -18.71 6.93 -26.20
C GLY A 570 -19.09 7.94 -27.27
N GLY A 571 -18.73 7.65 -28.53
CA GLY A 571 -19.09 8.48 -29.68
C GLY A 571 -20.48 8.18 -30.25
N TYR A 572 -21.12 9.19 -30.81
CA TYR A 572 -22.37 9.07 -31.57
C TYR A 572 -22.18 8.15 -32.78
N ASN A 573 -23.05 7.14 -32.90
CA ASN A 573 -23.00 6.12 -33.94
C ASN A 573 -21.60 5.49 -34.13
N SER A 574 -20.84 5.34 -33.04
CA SER A 574 -19.49 4.80 -33.07
C SER A 574 -19.34 3.67 -32.05
N ARG A 575 -18.50 2.70 -32.38
CA ARG A 575 -18.07 1.64 -31.46
C ARG A 575 -16.88 2.06 -30.59
N ASP A 576 -16.31 3.24 -30.84
CA ASP A 576 -15.11 3.69 -30.15
C ASP A 576 -15.51 4.34 -28.82
N VAL A 577 -14.90 3.84 -27.74
CA VAL A 577 -14.99 4.37 -26.38
C VAL A 577 -13.62 4.94 -26.02
N TYR A 578 -13.57 6.25 -25.83
CA TYR A 578 -12.35 6.99 -25.52
C TYR A 578 -12.17 7.06 -24.01
N VAL A 579 -10.99 6.66 -23.53
CA VAL A 579 -10.67 6.61 -22.09
C VAL A 579 -9.74 7.78 -21.75
N PHE A 580 -10.10 8.54 -20.72
CA PHE A 580 -9.34 9.66 -20.18
C PHE A 580 -9.03 9.44 -18.70
N ASP A 581 -7.99 10.07 -18.18
CA ASP A 581 -7.75 10.17 -16.74
C ASP A 581 -8.67 11.22 -16.07
N ASP A 582 -8.55 11.35 -14.76
CA ASP A 582 -9.24 12.35 -13.93
C ASP A 582 -8.81 13.80 -14.19
N GLN A 583 -7.79 14.01 -15.02
CA GLN A 583 -7.36 15.33 -15.50
C GLN A 583 -7.80 15.60 -16.94
N MET A 584 -8.64 14.74 -17.52
CA MET A 584 -9.11 14.79 -18.91
C MET A 584 -7.98 14.67 -19.95
N ASN A 585 -6.89 13.98 -19.61
CA ASN A 585 -5.86 13.59 -20.57
C ASN A 585 -6.22 12.24 -21.19
N PHE A 586 -5.95 12.10 -22.48
CA PHE A 586 -6.30 10.89 -23.21
C PHE A 586 -5.35 9.75 -22.88
N LEU A 587 -5.92 8.57 -22.61
CA LEU A 587 -5.18 7.36 -22.27
C LEU A 587 -5.18 6.35 -23.42
N ARG A 588 -6.37 5.95 -23.89
CA ARG A 588 -6.53 4.92 -24.93
C ARG A 588 -7.92 4.94 -25.56
N ILE A 589 -8.08 4.20 -26.66
CA ILE A 589 -9.38 3.87 -27.27
C ILE A 589 -9.67 2.39 -27.02
N MET A 590 -10.91 2.09 -26.66
CA MET A 590 -11.48 0.75 -26.64
C MET A 590 -12.53 0.65 -27.75
N THR A 591 -12.62 -0.49 -28.42
CA THR A 591 -13.55 -0.71 -29.52
C THR A 591 -14.59 -1.73 -29.09
N LEU A 592 -15.86 -1.35 -29.12
CA LEU A 592 -16.98 -2.23 -28.77
C LEU A 592 -17.16 -3.35 -29.82
N PRO A 593 -17.69 -4.51 -29.42
CA PRO A 593 -17.93 -5.64 -30.33
C PRO A 593 -18.76 -5.23 -31.56
N GLU A 594 -18.49 -5.81 -32.73
CA GLU A 594 -19.15 -5.51 -34.02
C GLU A 594 -20.69 -5.56 -34.03
N MET A 595 -21.30 -6.36 -33.16
CA MET A 595 -22.74 -6.48 -33.01
C MET A 595 -23.38 -5.21 -32.42
N ILE A 596 -22.60 -4.43 -31.67
CA ILE A 596 -23.04 -3.18 -31.06
C ILE A 596 -22.98 -2.10 -32.13
N LYS A 597 -24.15 -1.58 -32.50
CA LYS A 597 -24.26 -0.57 -33.56
C LYS A 597 -24.11 0.84 -33.01
N TRP A 598 -25.00 1.24 -32.12
CA TRP A 598 -25.14 2.63 -31.65
C TRP A 598 -25.27 2.67 -30.11
N PRO A 599 -24.16 2.83 -29.37
CA PRO A 599 -24.19 2.92 -27.91
C PRO A 599 -24.82 4.24 -27.47
N LEU A 600 -26.00 4.14 -26.83
CA LEU A 600 -26.78 5.28 -26.36
C LEU A 600 -26.48 5.64 -24.90
N ASP A 601 -26.12 4.64 -24.09
CA ASP A 601 -25.68 4.82 -22.71
C ASP A 601 -24.70 3.71 -22.35
N ILE A 602 -23.74 4.03 -21.49
CA ILE A 602 -22.73 3.10 -20.99
C ILE A 602 -22.58 3.26 -19.49
N THR A 603 -22.30 2.16 -18.78
CA THR A 603 -21.95 2.18 -17.36
C THR A 603 -20.93 1.08 -17.07
N VAL A 604 -19.94 1.40 -16.23
CA VAL A 604 -19.00 0.40 -15.70
C VAL A 604 -19.69 -0.34 -14.55
N SER A 605 -19.69 -1.67 -14.61
CA SER A 605 -20.16 -2.55 -13.55
C SER A 605 -19.08 -3.58 -13.26
N ASP A 606 -18.53 -3.55 -12.05
CA ASP A 606 -17.34 -4.34 -11.67
C ASP A 606 -16.16 -4.08 -12.63
N ASP A 607 -15.80 -5.06 -13.48
CA ASP A 607 -14.75 -4.96 -14.50
C ASP A 607 -15.31 -5.04 -15.93
N HIS A 608 -16.62 -4.87 -16.09
CA HIS A 608 -17.32 -4.95 -17.36
C HIS A 608 -17.98 -3.63 -17.75
N LEU A 609 -18.18 -3.46 -19.05
CA LEU A 609 -18.90 -2.33 -19.61
C LEU A 609 -20.29 -2.77 -20.04
N LEU A 610 -21.31 -2.21 -19.39
CA LEU A 610 -22.70 -2.36 -19.81
C LEU A 610 -23.00 -1.32 -20.89
N VAL A 611 -23.58 -1.76 -22.00
CA VAL A 611 -23.82 -0.93 -23.19
C VAL A 611 -25.27 -1.06 -23.64
N CYS A 612 -26.00 0.06 -23.64
CA CYS A 612 -27.30 0.17 -24.28
C CYS A 612 -27.14 0.41 -25.78
N ASP A 613 -27.33 -0.61 -26.61
CA ASP A 613 -27.30 -0.46 -28.07
C ASP A 613 -28.68 -0.08 -28.61
N SER A 614 -28.83 1.20 -28.97
CA SER A 614 -30.07 1.70 -29.56
C SER A 614 -30.28 1.24 -30.99
N GLY A 615 -29.21 0.92 -31.73
CA GLY A 615 -29.30 0.47 -33.13
C GLY A 615 -29.63 -1.01 -33.24
N GLY A 616 -29.12 -1.82 -32.32
CA GLY A 616 -29.45 -3.24 -32.18
C GLY A 616 -30.73 -3.51 -31.37
N GLY A 617 -31.21 -2.52 -30.59
CA GLY A 617 -32.36 -2.70 -29.70
C GLY A 617 -32.08 -3.72 -28.60
N LYS A 618 -30.84 -3.77 -28.12
CA LYS A 618 -30.30 -4.79 -27.20
C LYS A 618 -29.34 -4.16 -26.21
N CYS A 619 -29.25 -4.72 -25.01
CA CYS A 619 -28.29 -4.27 -24.01
C CYS A 619 -27.24 -5.37 -23.82
N TYR A 620 -25.98 -4.99 -23.80
CA TYR A 620 -24.86 -5.92 -23.79
C TYR A 620 -23.95 -5.68 -22.60
N GLU A 621 -23.24 -6.71 -22.20
CA GLU A 621 -22.10 -6.63 -21.30
C GLU A 621 -20.86 -7.04 -22.07
N THR A 622 -19.85 -6.18 -22.03
CA THR A 622 -18.57 -6.40 -22.72
C THR A 622 -17.43 -6.34 -21.73
N THR A 623 -16.30 -6.95 -22.08
CA THR A 623 -15.07 -6.75 -21.32
C THR A 623 -14.57 -5.31 -21.47
N MET A 624 -13.61 -4.92 -20.62
CA MET A 624 -12.94 -3.61 -20.64
C MET A 624 -11.42 -3.71 -20.81
N ASP A 625 -10.92 -4.94 -20.99
CA ASP A 625 -9.52 -5.25 -21.17
C ASP A 625 -9.12 -5.21 -22.65
N GLY A 626 -7.97 -4.61 -22.94
CA GLY A 626 -7.43 -4.52 -24.30
C GLY A 626 -8.01 -3.37 -25.14
N VAL A 627 -7.73 -3.45 -26.45
CA VAL A 627 -8.13 -2.45 -27.47
C VAL A 627 -9.48 -2.82 -28.09
N GLU A 628 -9.78 -4.11 -28.19
CA GLU A 628 -11.05 -4.64 -28.69
C GLU A 628 -11.77 -5.37 -27.55
N ASN A 629 -12.93 -4.86 -27.17
CA ASN A 629 -13.75 -5.46 -26.13
C ASN A 629 -14.40 -6.73 -26.68
N THR A 630 -14.50 -7.76 -25.85
CA THR A 630 -15.22 -8.99 -26.21
C THR A 630 -16.61 -8.98 -25.60
N LEU A 631 -17.58 -9.60 -26.29
CA LEU A 631 -18.92 -9.77 -25.75
C LEU A 631 -18.90 -10.80 -24.63
N VAL A 632 -19.35 -10.41 -23.44
CA VAL A 632 -19.56 -11.32 -22.32
C VAL A 632 -20.95 -11.94 -22.42
N ARG A 633 -22.00 -11.10 -22.58
CA ARG A 633 -23.39 -11.54 -22.70
C ARG A 633 -24.33 -10.47 -23.25
N GLU A 634 -25.51 -10.92 -23.69
CA GLU A 634 -26.67 -10.08 -24.01
C GLU A 634 -27.70 -10.15 -22.87
N LEU A 635 -28.17 -9.00 -22.41
CA LEU A 635 -29.24 -8.89 -21.41
C LEU A 635 -30.59 -9.15 -22.06
N MET A 636 -31.41 -10.00 -21.44
CA MET A 636 -32.73 -10.37 -21.97
C MET A 636 -33.67 -9.15 -22.05
N LYS A 637 -34.50 -9.12 -23.09
CA LYS A 637 -35.57 -8.10 -23.20
C LYS A 637 -36.65 -8.36 -22.13
N PRO A 638 -37.36 -7.32 -21.65
CA PRO A 638 -38.50 -7.51 -20.77
C PRO A 638 -39.57 -8.38 -21.42
N ASN A 639 -40.13 -9.30 -20.63
CA ASN A 639 -41.18 -10.22 -21.06
C ASN A 639 -42.56 -9.52 -21.02
N VAL A 640 -42.74 -8.51 -21.86
CA VAL A 640 -43.99 -7.75 -22.02
C VAL A 640 -44.33 -7.62 -23.50
N GLU A 641 -45.61 -7.62 -23.85
CA GLU A 641 -46.06 -7.46 -25.24
C GLU A 641 -45.63 -6.10 -25.79
N GLY A 642 -45.05 -6.09 -26.99
CA GLY A 642 -44.51 -4.88 -27.60
C GLY A 642 -43.93 -5.13 -28.99
N ASN A 643 -43.98 -4.13 -29.85
CA ASN A 643 -43.53 -4.27 -31.24
C ASN A 643 -42.02 -4.09 -31.38
N SER A 644 -41.40 -3.25 -30.53
CA SER A 644 -39.97 -2.98 -30.56
C SER A 644 -39.50 -2.40 -29.23
N PHE A 645 -38.35 -2.88 -28.74
CA PHE A 645 -37.72 -2.45 -27.50
C PHE A 645 -36.36 -1.82 -27.79
N ILE A 646 -36.12 -0.65 -27.22
CA ILE A 646 -34.85 0.08 -27.32
C ILE A 646 -34.36 0.40 -25.91
N PRO A 647 -33.17 -0.09 -25.50
CA PRO A 647 -32.60 0.27 -24.22
C PRO A 647 -32.12 1.73 -24.25
N ARG A 648 -32.37 2.47 -23.17
CA ARG A 648 -32.24 3.93 -23.13
C ARG A 648 -31.24 4.43 -22.11
N SER A 649 -31.13 3.74 -20.98
CA SER A 649 -30.15 4.03 -19.93
C SER A 649 -29.92 2.80 -19.08
N VAL A 650 -28.69 2.65 -18.56
CA VAL A 650 -28.28 1.50 -17.74
C VAL A 650 -27.45 1.96 -16.54
N CYS A 651 -27.69 1.32 -15.39
CA CYS A 651 -26.80 1.42 -14.23
C CYS A 651 -26.70 0.09 -13.49
N SER A 652 -25.73 -0.04 -12.60
CA SER A 652 -25.64 -1.12 -11.63
C SER A 652 -25.58 -0.59 -10.20
N ASP A 653 -25.96 -1.43 -9.25
CA ASP A 653 -25.83 -1.13 -7.82
C ASP A 653 -24.59 -1.80 -7.21
N LYS A 654 -24.27 -1.48 -5.95
CA LYS A 654 -23.09 -2.04 -5.25
C LYS A 654 -23.16 -3.56 -4.99
N ASN A 655 -24.30 -4.18 -5.25
CA ASN A 655 -24.49 -5.62 -5.14
C ASN A 655 -24.43 -6.32 -6.52
N GLY A 656 -24.13 -5.58 -7.59
CA GLY A 656 -23.99 -6.08 -8.94
C GLY A 656 -25.30 -6.23 -9.72
N PHE A 657 -26.46 -5.84 -9.16
CA PHE A 657 -27.71 -5.90 -9.93
C PHE A 657 -27.68 -4.85 -11.02
N VAL A 658 -28.14 -5.23 -12.21
CA VAL A 658 -28.21 -4.35 -13.37
C VAL A 658 -29.62 -3.84 -13.55
N TYR A 659 -29.75 -2.54 -13.84
CA TYR A 659 -31.02 -1.87 -14.08
C TYR A 659 -30.98 -1.23 -15.46
N VAL A 660 -31.93 -1.60 -16.30
CA VAL A 660 -32.04 -1.05 -17.67
C VAL A 660 -33.40 -0.41 -17.86
N LEU A 661 -33.40 0.82 -18.37
CA LEU A 661 -34.60 1.47 -18.87
C LEU A 661 -34.82 1.10 -20.33
N TRP A 662 -35.92 0.40 -20.59
CA TRP A 662 -36.36 0.01 -21.93
C TRP A 662 -37.49 0.92 -22.40
N LYS A 663 -37.40 1.36 -23.66
CA LYS A 663 -38.48 2.04 -24.36
C LYS A 663 -39.15 1.05 -25.32
N CYS A 664 -40.42 0.76 -25.08
CA CYS A 664 -41.26 -0.08 -25.93
C CYS A 664 -42.15 0.78 -26.83
N TYR A 665 -42.27 0.44 -28.10
CA TYR A 665 -43.20 1.08 -29.04
C TYR A 665 -44.45 0.22 -29.26
N THR A 666 -45.63 0.82 -29.07
CA THR A 666 -46.94 0.22 -29.32
C THR A 666 -47.75 1.15 -30.23
N GLY A 667 -47.64 0.91 -31.53
CA GLY A 667 -48.25 1.76 -32.57
C GLY A 667 -47.64 3.18 -32.58
N TYR A 668 -48.49 4.19 -32.37
CA TYR A 668 -48.09 5.62 -32.32
C TYR A 668 -47.65 6.10 -30.92
N SER A 669 -47.68 5.22 -29.92
CA SER A 669 -47.31 5.54 -28.53
C SER A 669 -46.05 4.77 -28.12
N TYR A 670 -45.37 5.28 -27.10
CA TYR A 670 -44.27 4.56 -26.48
C TYR A 670 -44.41 4.53 -24.96
N GLN A 671 -43.89 3.46 -24.38
CA GLN A 671 -43.95 3.17 -22.96
C GLN A 671 -42.56 2.83 -22.43
N CYS A 672 -42.20 3.35 -21.27
CA CYS A 672 -40.93 3.00 -20.62
C CYS A 672 -41.12 1.92 -19.55
N TYR A 673 -40.16 1.00 -19.48
CA TYR A 673 -40.09 -0.08 -18.51
C TYR A 673 -38.72 -0.04 -17.82
N LEU A 674 -38.72 -0.03 -16.49
CA LEU A 674 -37.54 -0.25 -15.70
C LEU A 674 -37.42 -1.75 -15.41
N VAL A 675 -36.33 -2.36 -15.86
CA VAL A 675 -36.09 -3.79 -15.73
C VAL A 675 -34.87 -4.01 -14.85
N GLN A 676 -35.02 -4.85 -13.84
CA GLN A 676 -33.95 -5.29 -12.96
C GLN A 676 -33.51 -6.69 -13.36
N TYR A 677 -32.20 -6.86 -13.48
CA TYR A 677 -31.55 -8.14 -13.73
C TYR A 677 -30.80 -8.57 -12.48
N ASN A 678 -30.62 -9.88 -12.33
CA ASN A 678 -29.69 -10.43 -11.35
C ASN A 678 -28.23 -10.04 -11.65
N HIS A 679 -27.33 -10.34 -10.72
CA HIS A 679 -25.91 -9.98 -10.80
C HIS A 679 -25.18 -10.51 -12.05
N ASP A 680 -25.70 -11.56 -12.66
CA ASP A 680 -25.15 -12.15 -13.89
C ASP A 680 -25.95 -11.77 -15.15
N GLY A 681 -26.86 -10.80 -15.06
CA GLY A 681 -27.64 -10.30 -16.20
C GLY A 681 -28.55 -11.33 -16.90
N SER A 682 -28.53 -12.60 -16.47
CA SER A 682 -29.15 -13.72 -17.20
C SER A 682 -30.63 -13.90 -16.90
N GLN A 683 -31.13 -13.27 -15.83
CA GLN A 683 -32.52 -13.36 -15.42
C GLN A 683 -33.12 -12.00 -15.15
N VAL A 684 -34.29 -11.73 -15.74
CA VAL A 684 -35.14 -10.60 -15.37
C VAL A 684 -35.79 -10.91 -14.03
N LEU A 685 -35.50 -10.11 -13.01
CA LEU A 685 -36.06 -10.23 -11.67
C LEU A 685 -37.37 -9.46 -11.52
N THR A 686 -37.39 -8.21 -12.00
CA THR A 686 -38.56 -7.33 -11.91
C THR A 686 -38.67 -6.49 -13.18
N THR A 687 -39.89 -6.27 -13.65
CA THR A 687 -40.22 -5.30 -14.71
C THR A 687 -41.28 -4.35 -14.20
N ARG A 688 -41.01 -3.04 -14.25
CA ARG A 688 -41.92 -1.99 -13.77
C ARG A 688 -42.23 -1.00 -14.89
N LYS A 689 -43.51 -0.70 -15.08
CA LYS A 689 -43.97 0.35 -16.00
C LYS A 689 -43.66 1.73 -15.39
N MET A 690 -42.97 2.58 -16.14
CA MET A 690 -42.60 3.95 -15.73
C MET A 690 -43.38 4.99 -16.54
N ASP A 691 -43.20 6.28 -16.28
CA ASP A 691 -43.75 7.30 -17.18
C ASP A 691 -43.10 7.21 -18.57
N GLY A 692 -43.87 7.43 -19.64
CA GLY A 692 -43.34 7.36 -21.00
C GLY A 692 -42.14 8.30 -21.24
N ASP A 693 -42.12 9.45 -20.57
CA ASP A 693 -41.06 10.47 -20.65
C ASP A 693 -39.77 10.11 -19.87
N THR A 694 -39.69 8.92 -19.28
CA THR A 694 -38.51 8.46 -18.51
C THR A 694 -37.26 8.35 -19.41
N ARG A 695 -36.11 8.83 -18.91
CA ARG A 695 -34.87 8.93 -19.71
C ARG A 695 -33.64 8.32 -19.06
N VAL A 696 -33.40 8.59 -17.79
CA VAL A 696 -32.12 8.26 -17.12
C VAL A 696 -32.39 7.45 -15.87
N VAL A 697 -31.56 6.44 -15.63
CA VAL A 697 -31.51 5.69 -14.37
C VAL A 697 -30.10 5.73 -13.79
N THR A 698 -29.99 5.89 -12.48
CA THR A 698 -28.73 5.83 -11.74
C THR A 698 -28.98 5.40 -10.31
N VAL A 699 -27.91 5.16 -9.56
CA VAL A 699 -27.95 4.86 -8.12
C VAL A 699 -27.41 6.02 -7.31
N VAL A 700 -27.89 6.15 -6.06
CA VAL A 700 -27.42 7.14 -5.10
C VAL A 700 -27.26 6.48 -3.73
N GLU A 701 -26.12 6.70 -3.08
CA GLU A 701 -25.94 6.30 -1.68
C GLU A 701 -26.62 7.33 -0.78
N THR A 702 -27.45 6.87 0.14
CA THR A 702 -28.12 7.70 1.15
C THR A 702 -27.81 7.18 2.54
N SER A 703 -28.16 7.95 3.59
CA SER A 703 -28.03 7.48 4.98
C SER A 703 -28.84 6.20 5.29
N GLN A 704 -29.82 5.87 4.45
CA GLN A 704 -30.66 4.68 4.55
C GLN A 704 -30.17 3.53 3.64
N GLY A 705 -29.01 3.66 3.02
CA GLY A 705 -28.48 2.76 2.01
C GLY A 705 -28.63 3.27 0.58
N GLU A 706 -28.26 2.41 -0.37
CA GLU A 706 -28.30 2.72 -1.80
C GLU A 706 -29.74 2.72 -2.33
N LYS A 707 -30.07 3.73 -3.12
CA LYS A 707 -31.39 3.92 -3.72
C LYS A 707 -31.26 4.08 -5.23
N LEU A 708 -32.31 3.71 -5.94
CA LEU A 708 -32.40 3.87 -7.39
C LEU A 708 -33.12 5.17 -7.73
N LEU A 709 -32.50 5.98 -8.57
CA LEU A 709 -33.05 7.23 -9.10
C LEU A 709 -33.44 7.05 -10.55
N VAL A 710 -34.64 7.49 -10.90
CA VAL A 710 -35.13 7.50 -12.28
C VAL A 710 -35.66 8.87 -12.63
N ALA A 711 -35.12 9.51 -13.66
CA ALA A 711 -35.51 10.86 -14.08
C ALA A 711 -36.24 10.87 -15.42
N THR A 712 -37.22 11.74 -15.52
CA THR A 712 -37.92 12.05 -16.77
C THR A 712 -37.25 13.17 -17.55
N TYR A 713 -37.43 13.15 -18.86
CA TYR A 713 -36.77 14.02 -19.82
C TYR A 713 -37.32 15.45 -19.83
N ASN A 714 -38.62 15.61 -20.10
CA ASN A 714 -39.31 16.89 -20.21
C ASN A 714 -39.89 17.35 -18.87
N THR A 715 -40.47 16.40 -18.12
CA THR A 715 -41.21 16.72 -16.88
C THR A 715 -40.29 16.97 -15.69
N GLN A 716 -39.00 16.60 -15.78
CA GLN A 716 -37.99 16.79 -14.71
C GLN A 716 -38.41 16.22 -13.36
N THR A 717 -39.19 15.14 -13.40
CA THR A 717 -39.58 14.37 -12.24
C THR A 717 -38.49 13.35 -11.95
N VAL A 718 -37.94 13.39 -10.73
CA VAL A 718 -37.04 12.36 -10.22
C VAL A 718 -37.81 11.43 -9.30
N TYR A 719 -37.82 10.16 -9.65
CA TYR A 719 -38.39 9.06 -8.89
C TYR A 719 -37.32 8.42 -8.04
N LEU A 720 -37.58 8.35 -6.73
CA LEU A 720 -36.75 7.61 -5.77
C LEU A 720 -37.40 6.27 -5.47
N CYS A 721 -36.71 5.20 -5.85
CA CYS A 721 -37.12 3.82 -5.60
C CYS A 721 -36.16 3.19 -4.60
N ASP A 722 -36.67 2.61 -3.51
CA ASP A 722 -35.82 1.84 -2.60
C ASP A 722 -35.49 0.48 -3.24
N LEU A 723 -34.25 0.04 -3.02
CA LEU A 723 -33.77 -1.30 -3.34
C LEU A 723 -34.06 -2.19 -2.11
N MET A 724 -35.24 -2.82 -2.07
CA MET A 724 -35.62 -3.68 -0.94
C MET A 724 -35.01 -5.06 -1.15
N ALA A 725 -34.29 -5.57 -0.16
CA ALA A 725 -34.11 -7.01 0.00
C ALA A 725 -35.44 -7.59 0.49
N GLU A 726 -35.99 -8.61 -0.16
CA GLU A 726 -36.99 -9.45 0.51
C GLU A 726 -36.30 -10.12 1.71
N ASP A 727 -36.88 -9.94 2.90
CA ASP A 727 -36.42 -10.53 4.17
C ASP A 727 -36.46 -12.06 4.15
#